data_AF-A0A1B6MDN8-F1
#
_entry.id   AF-A0A1B6MDN8-F1
#
_cell.length_a   1.000
_cell.length_b   1.000
_cell.length_c   1.000
_cell.angle_alpha   90.00
_cell.angle_beta   90.00
_cell.angle_gamma   90.00
#
_symmetry.space_group_name_H-M   'P 1'
#
loop_
_entity.id
_entity.type
_entity.pdbx_description
1 polymer ?
#
loop_
_entity_poly.entity_id
_entity_poly.type
_entity_poly.pdbx_seq_one_letter_code
_entity_poly.pdbx_strand_id
1 'polypeptide(L)'
;ATVRARPSLVSRRQVYREVTMCRPVVGLLVVLCLTNSARPDAVRTTEKDDVEVFQKIVLPPLLTAPDSFRSPKKDDVDILKNPEGSKLGKYAWSWTPPRNSGPAFSNLATGWFDRGNPGNEVPTWGLASYRIGPPARLGPNIPIPQDLQAAPYPYILRPERLAAIRANTFYPFYDQGGDSGIGDYQRDIHASSPQLHKNLNFQLPFFGFRYNYTRISMHGDVEFSDPPEHFTYPLNFPVADWPNKNDPAFIGIFYSKCRIGSIRPTDEDQRIPGVYFRMERDLQARQDWYGIEMRERVKWDIRLGVVGAQDFSPKHMAIITWKNVSFAGGIDNSLYRTNTFQMVLVTDEVFGYVMFNYRDIQWTTHTEAGGDTTGGEGGTPAFVGFNAGNGTRSYEYKPFSQTTAVRDLVSRGWGNNMTGRHIFRIDENILPGSCNRDIAGANLNLVFAPESANMLGGTAVNITGPCFLPGMKIKCRFDTEGVDGYVDATLYPNRAVCVMPFVMAEGYILLDIAIDGGAYNWKGKFFVETPATATQYVFFDTEAIHQPNPASISMRWDNRNLTLNTNSYVNISLWGYRETTIRPELVMIDTLEGNVANTGQYNIIPSNYRNRNNYLTSDMRFGFIKIQLITDSSSSTTNGIPVLTPVLWSRPIPLGWYFAPQWSSQYGSNWPSAMCDKWLMDDRYLKNFASEISQCPCTLDQALVDKGRFMPDFDCDIDRNPRCFYNKGAVHCVKTGSPSLEGSEQQCCYDKNHYLMLSYDQQ
;
A
#
# COMPACT_ATOMS: atom_id res chain seq x y z
N ALA A 1 -35.58 17.25 45.74
CA ALA A 1 -34.84 18.50 45.46
C ALA A 1 -33.35 18.18 45.53
N THR A 2 -32.58 18.09 44.44
CA THR A 2 -32.13 19.14 43.49
C THR A 2 -31.30 20.27 44.11
N VAL A 3 -29.97 20.19 43.99
CA VAL A 3 -29.13 21.33 43.59
C VAL A 3 -28.08 20.82 42.58
N ARG A 4 -27.80 21.61 41.54
CA ARG A 4 -26.86 21.31 40.45
C ARG A 4 -25.42 21.66 40.85
N ALA A 5 -24.44 20.89 40.39
CA ALA A 5 -23.07 21.35 40.19
C ALA A 5 -22.79 21.55 38.69
N ARG A 6 -22.20 22.69 38.31
CA ARG A 6 -21.74 22.97 36.93
C ARG A 6 -20.28 22.49 36.78
N PRO A 7 -19.88 21.88 35.66
CA PRO A 7 -18.47 21.73 35.33
C PRO A 7 -17.90 23.09 34.85
N SER A 8 -16.74 23.47 35.38
CA SER A 8 -16.00 24.67 34.98
C SER A 8 -15.24 24.44 33.68
N LEU A 9 -15.28 25.41 32.76
CA LEU A 9 -14.40 25.40 31.58
C LEU A 9 -12.93 25.57 32.03
N VAL A 10 -12.09 24.59 31.73
CA VAL A 10 -10.63 24.75 31.71
C VAL A 10 -10.24 25.03 30.26
N SER A 11 -9.65 26.20 30.01
CA SER A 11 -9.22 26.58 28.68
C SER A 11 -8.06 25.69 28.19
N ARG A 12 -8.20 25.15 26.98
CA ARG A 12 -7.07 24.49 26.29
C ARG A 12 -6.02 25.56 25.96
N ARG A 13 -4.99 25.71 26.79
CA ARG A 13 -3.69 26.19 26.31
C ARG A 13 -3.06 25.05 25.53
N GLN A 14 -2.99 25.19 24.21
CA GLN A 14 -2.13 24.34 23.38
C GLN A 14 -0.69 24.56 23.80
N VAL A 15 -0.08 23.55 24.41
CA VAL A 15 1.37 23.44 24.47
C VAL A 15 1.80 22.95 23.10
N TYR A 16 2.51 23.79 22.35
CA TYR A 16 3.17 23.35 21.12
C TYR A 16 4.17 22.26 21.49
N ARG A 17 4.04 21.08 20.88
CA ARG A 17 5.11 20.07 20.92
C ARG A 17 6.17 20.50 19.91
N GLU A 18 7.39 20.70 20.35
CA GLU A 18 8.53 20.86 19.45
C GLU A 18 8.83 19.49 18.83
N VAL A 19 8.73 19.40 17.50
CA VAL A 19 9.00 18.18 16.72
C VAL A 19 10.26 18.44 15.89
N THR A 20 11.40 18.17 16.51
CA THR A 20 12.74 18.44 16.00
C THR A 20 13.17 17.34 15.03
N MET A 21 13.62 17.67 13.81
CA MET A 21 14.11 16.63 12.87
C MET A 21 15.49 16.05 13.24
N CYS A 22 16.08 16.52 14.34
CA CYS A 22 17.49 16.32 14.67
C CYS A 22 17.93 14.90 15.11
N ARG A 23 17.04 13.91 15.10
CA ARG A 23 17.33 12.50 15.47
C ARG A 23 18.60 11.85 14.83
N PRO A 24 19.04 12.20 13.61
CA PRO A 24 20.27 11.67 13.01
C PRO A 24 21.45 12.67 13.02
N VAL A 25 21.26 13.89 13.52
CA VAL A 25 22.16 15.03 13.25
C VAL A 25 23.47 14.96 14.02
N VAL A 26 23.47 14.36 15.21
CA VAL A 26 24.68 14.24 16.06
C VAL A 26 25.76 13.41 15.38
N GLY A 27 25.43 12.21 14.85
CA GLY A 27 26.41 11.35 14.17
C GLY A 27 27.03 12.01 12.93
N LEU A 28 26.21 12.71 12.13
CA LEU A 28 26.66 13.43 10.94
C LEU A 28 27.63 14.58 11.25
N LEU A 29 27.44 15.29 12.36
CA LEU A 29 28.36 16.35 12.81
C LEU A 29 29.66 15.76 13.38
N VAL A 30 29.57 14.67 14.15
CA VAL A 30 30.73 14.01 14.76
C VAL A 30 31.73 13.51 13.71
N VAL A 31 31.28 13.01 12.55
CA VAL A 31 32.19 12.57 11.46
C VAL A 31 32.95 13.74 10.80
N LEU A 32 32.33 14.93 10.68
CA LEU A 32 33.04 16.13 10.24
C LEU A 32 34.14 16.55 11.23
N CYS A 33 33.96 16.30 12.53
CA CYS A 33 34.96 16.62 13.55
C CYS A 33 36.05 15.54 13.70
N LEU A 34 35.70 14.25 13.62
CA LEU A 34 36.65 13.14 13.83
C LEU A 34 37.65 12.93 12.68
N THR A 35 37.36 13.45 11.48
CA THR A 35 38.25 13.27 10.31
C THR A 35 39.58 14.03 10.41
N ASN A 36 39.76 14.93 11.39
CA ASN A 36 40.96 15.75 11.57
C ASN A 36 41.72 15.52 12.90
N SER A 37 41.40 14.49 13.70
CA SER A 37 42.13 14.23 14.97
C SER A 37 43.49 13.53 14.78
N ALA A 38 43.82 13.09 13.56
CA ALA A 38 45.12 12.49 13.23
C ALA A 38 46.23 13.54 13.12
N ARG A 39 46.81 13.97 14.25
CA ARG A 39 48.06 14.74 14.27
C ARG A 39 49.24 13.85 13.81
N PRO A 40 50.07 14.28 12.84
CA PRO A 40 51.23 13.53 12.39
C PRO A 40 52.49 13.91 13.18
N ASP A 41 52.61 13.47 14.44
CA ASP A 41 53.83 13.70 15.25
C ASP A 41 54.10 12.58 16.25
N ALA A 42 54.86 11.57 15.83
CA ALA A 42 55.69 10.71 16.70
C ALA A 42 56.59 9.78 15.85
N VAL A 43 57.71 10.30 15.34
CA VAL A 43 58.77 9.44 14.80
C VAL A 43 59.41 8.67 15.95
N ARG A 44 59.22 7.34 16.00
CA ARG A 44 60.08 6.43 16.76
C ARG A 44 60.59 5.31 15.88
N THR A 45 61.89 5.33 15.68
CA THR A 45 62.71 4.29 15.05
C THR A 45 62.87 3.08 15.98
N THR A 46 62.52 1.89 15.49
CA THR A 46 63.09 0.57 15.83
C THR A 46 62.50 -0.38 14.78
N GLU A 47 63.22 -0.74 13.72
CA GLU A 47 64.32 -1.72 13.64
C GLU A 47 63.79 -3.06 13.06
N LYS A 48 64.68 -3.83 12.44
CA LYS A 48 64.35 -4.90 11.50
C LYS A 48 64.20 -6.28 12.16
N ASP A 49 63.75 -7.21 11.31
CA ASP A 49 63.90 -8.67 11.41
C ASP A 49 62.96 -9.37 12.41
N ASP A 50 61.94 -10.04 11.87
CA ASP A 50 62.01 -11.51 11.78
C ASP A 50 61.08 -12.05 10.66
N VAL A 51 61.39 -13.27 10.20
CA VAL A 51 60.93 -13.86 8.93
C VAL A 51 60.36 -15.27 9.17
N GLU A 52 59.48 -15.74 8.28
CA GLU A 52 59.15 -17.17 8.07
C GLU A 52 58.33 -17.89 9.18
N VAL A 53 57.62 -19.03 8.99
CA VAL A 53 57.22 -19.87 7.82
C VAL A 53 55.77 -20.36 8.10
N PHE A 54 54.83 -20.54 7.16
CA PHE A 54 54.39 -21.81 6.53
C PHE A 54 52.93 -21.62 6.04
N GLN A 55 52.41 -22.22 4.95
CA GLN A 55 52.98 -23.12 3.94
C GLN A 55 52.23 -22.96 2.60
N LYS A 56 52.95 -23.09 1.47
CA LYS A 56 52.37 -23.21 0.11
C LYS A 56 52.00 -24.67 -0.19
N ILE A 57 51.01 -24.86 -1.08
CA ILE A 57 51.03 -25.95 -2.08
C ILE A 57 50.98 -25.31 -3.48
N VAL A 58 51.62 -25.96 -4.45
CA VAL A 58 52.10 -25.45 -5.76
C VAL A 58 51.60 -26.47 -6.81
N LEU A 59 50.70 -26.09 -7.75
CA LEU A 59 50.95 -25.73 -9.18
C LEU A 59 51.34 -26.93 -10.10
N PRO A 60 51.42 -26.85 -11.46
CA PRO A 60 50.80 -25.97 -12.50
C PRO A 60 50.33 -26.77 -13.78
N PRO A 61 50.57 -26.39 -15.07
CA PRO A 61 49.92 -25.36 -15.94
C PRO A 61 49.44 -25.88 -17.34
N LEU A 62 49.25 -24.93 -18.29
CA LEU A 62 49.24 -24.99 -19.79
C LEU A 62 47.84 -24.78 -20.43
N LEU A 63 47.60 -23.97 -21.48
CA LEU A 63 48.47 -23.12 -22.34
C LEU A 63 47.68 -21.95 -23.03
N THR A 64 48.30 -20.74 -23.05
CA THR A 64 48.33 -19.67 -24.10
C THR A 64 47.10 -19.20 -24.93
N ALA A 65 46.96 -17.87 -25.01
CA ALA A 65 46.36 -17.11 -26.14
C ALA A 65 47.42 -16.88 -27.28
N PRO A 66 47.15 -16.14 -28.39
CA PRO A 66 47.08 -14.65 -28.36
C PRO A 66 46.25 -13.96 -29.48
N ASP A 67 46.28 -12.61 -29.47
CA ASP A 67 46.14 -11.66 -30.60
C ASP A 67 44.78 -11.48 -31.34
N SER A 68 44.40 -10.29 -31.88
CA SER A 68 44.85 -8.89 -31.68
C SER A 68 43.94 -7.86 -32.43
N PHE A 69 44.14 -6.56 -32.15
CA PHE A 69 43.89 -5.36 -33.00
C PHE A 69 42.47 -4.79 -33.33
N ARG A 70 42.32 -3.50 -32.94
CA ARG A 70 41.77 -2.31 -33.67
C ARG A 70 40.28 -2.19 -34.07
N SER A 71 39.71 -1.04 -33.68
CA SER A 71 38.60 -0.35 -34.35
C SER A 71 38.97 0.17 -35.76
N PRO A 72 37.98 0.44 -36.63
CA PRO A 72 37.81 1.83 -37.09
C PRO A 72 36.35 2.29 -37.30
N LYS A 73 36.21 3.53 -37.79
CA LYS A 73 35.01 4.34 -38.00
C LYS A 73 34.40 4.21 -39.42
N LYS A 74 33.05 4.30 -39.48
CA LYS A 74 32.21 5.22 -40.30
C LYS A 74 32.22 5.16 -41.85
N ASP A 75 31.03 5.43 -42.40
CA ASP A 75 30.65 5.89 -43.77
C ASP A 75 30.33 4.88 -44.90
N ASP A 76 29.19 5.17 -45.55
CA ASP A 76 28.74 4.99 -46.96
C ASP A 76 28.66 3.58 -47.60
N VAL A 77 27.45 3.05 -47.93
CA VAL A 77 26.55 3.30 -49.11
C VAL A 77 26.85 2.38 -50.32
N ASP A 78 25.97 1.40 -50.58
CA ASP A 78 25.29 1.13 -51.88
C ASP A 78 24.39 -0.13 -51.76
N ILE A 79 23.06 -0.04 -51.89
CA ILE A 79 22.25 -0.10 -53.13
C ILE A 79 22.25 -1.47 -53.84
N LEU A 80 21.12 -2.18 -53.72
CA LEU A 80 20.53 -2.98 -54.81
C LEU A 80 19.08 -2.53 -55.02
N LYS A 81 18.68 -2.38 -56.29
CA LYS A 81 17.43 -1.72 -56.70
C LYS A 81 16.33 -2.74 -57.05
N ASN A 82 15.08 -2.37 -56.75
CA ASN A 82 13.93 -2.89 -57.48
C ASN A 82 13.95 -2.35 -58.93
N PRO A 83 13.55 -3.14 -59.94
CA PRO A 83 13.24 -2.63 -61.26
C PRO A 83 11.89 -1.89 -61.27
N GLU A 84 11.65 -1.11 -62.34
CA GLU A 84 10.47 -0.26 -62.58
C GLU A 84 10.38 1.03 -61.72
N GLY A 85 10.34 2.26 -62.28
CA GLY A 85 10.43 2.54 -63.71
C GLY A 85 10.06 3.93 -64.25
N SER A 86 9.80 5.01 -63.49
CA SER A 86 9.54 6.34 -64.12
C SER A 86 9.63 7.62 -63.23
N LYS A 87 10.71 8.38 -63.46
CA LYS A 87 10.86 9.87 -63.55
C LYS A 87 9.97 10.86 -62.74
N LEU A 88 10.65 11.52 -61.78
CA LEU A 88 10.93 12.98 -61.69
C LEU A 88 9.81 14.05 -61.72
N GLY A 89 9.77 14.86 -60.65
CA GLY A 89 9.30 16.25 -60.61
C GLY A 89 9.91 17.00 -59.43
N LYS A 90 10.50 18.19 -59.62
CA LYS A 90 11.21 18.99 -58.59
C LYS A 90 10.47 20.30 -58.24
N TYR A 91 10.77 20.79 -57.03
CA TYR A 91 10.97 22.20 -56.62
C TYR A 91 9.96 22.92 -55.70
N ALA A 92 10.59 23.67 -54.78
CA ALA A 92 10.24 24.99 -54.24
C ALA A 92 9.32 25.10 -53.01
N TRP A 93 9.61 26.16 -52.23
CA TRP A 93 9.04 26.50 -50.93
C TRP A 93 8.25 27.83 -51.00
N SER A 94 7.29 27.98 -50.07
CA SER A 94 7.08 29.18 -49.20
C SER A 94 5.83 30.09 -49.34
N TRP A 95 5.40 30.58 -48.15
CA TRP A 95 4.59 31.78 -47.78
C TRP A 95 3.06 31.93 -48.06
N THR A 96 2.23 31.44 -47.11
CA THR A 96 1.13 32.15 -46.34
C THR A 96 -0.03 32.94 -47.05
N PRO A 97 -1.00 33.57 -46.34
CA PRO A 97 -2.27 33.09 -45.74
C PRO A 97 -3.51 33.76 -46.46
N PRO A 98 -4.69 34.16 -45.88
CA PRO A 98 -5.41 33.87 -44.61
C PRO A 98 -6.95 33.61 -44.71
N ARG A 99 -7.63 33.40 -43.55
CA ARG A 99 -9.11 33.50 -43.26
C ARG A 99 -10.03 32.43 -43.91
N ASN A 100 -11.10 31.89 -43.30
CA ASN A 100 -12.07 32.45 -42.32
C ASN A 100 -12.88 31.35 -41.55
N SER A 101 -13.48 31.73 -40.40
CA SER A 101 -14.70 31.18 -39.71
C SER A 101 -14.83 29.69 -39.27
N GLY A 102 -15.20 29.46 -38.00
CA GLY A 102 -15.54 28.14 -37.38
C GLY A 102 -17.04 27.74 -37.50
N PRO A 103 -17.72 27.14 -36.49
CA PRO A 103 -17.35 26.93 -35.07
C PRO A 103 -17.46 25.46 -34.56
N ALA A 104 -17.27 25.25 -33.26
CA ALA A 104 -17.35 23.96 -32.56
C ALA A 104 -18.76 23.62 -32.04
N PHE A 105 -19.01 22.34 -31.72
CA PHE A 105 -20.13 21.92 -30.86
C PHE A 105 -19.71 20.83 -29.86
N SER A 106 -20.05 21.07 -28.59
CA SER A 106 -20.18 20.07 -27.53
C SER A 106 -21.52 19.33 -27.68
N ASN A 107 -21.70 18.22 -26.94
CA ASN A 107 -22.99 17.96 -26.29
C ASN A 107 -22.91 16.93 -25.15
N LEU A 108 -23.59 17.27 -24.05
CA LEU A 108 -24.06 16.34 -23.01
C LEU A 108 -25.38 15.72 -23.47
N ALA A 109 -25.73 14.53 -22.96
CA ALA A 109 -27.09 14.00 -23.07
C ALA A 109 -27.48 13.17 -21.84
N THR A 110 -28.29 13.76 -20.97
CA THR A 110 -29.15 13.05 -20.02
C THR A 110 -30.44 12.62 -20.71
N GLY A 111 -31.08 11.53 -20.26
CA GLY A 111 -32.35 11.07 -20.85
C GLY A 111 -33.21 10.29 -19.85
N TRP A 112 -34.47 10.73 -19.70
CA TRP A 112 -35.52 10.08 -18.91
C TRP A 112 -36.41 9.16 -19.79
N PHE A 113 -37.18 8.29 -19.14
CA PHE A 113 -38.21 7.42 -19.74
C PHE A 113 -39.50 8.17 -20.11
N ASP A 114 -40.17 7.78 -21.20
CA ASP A 114 -41.62 7.47 -21.19
C ASP A 114 -42.03 6.52 -22.34
N ARG A 115 -43.28 6.02 -22.31
CA ARG A 115 -43.82 4.88 -23.09
C ARG A 115 -44.61 5.28 -24.35
N GLY A 116 -44.52 4.48 -25.41
CA GLY A 116 -45.43 4.54 -26.58
C GLY A 116 -45.04 3.58 -27.71
N ASN A 117 -45.98 2.78 -28.21
CA ASN A 117 -45.80 1.69 -29.18
C ASN A 117 -46.53 2.04 -30.53
N PRO A 118 -46.43 1.25 -31.61
CA PRO A 118 -45.28 0.88 -32.45
C PRO A 118 -45.44 1.31 -33.93
N GLY A 119 -44.39 1.16 -34.76
CA GLY A 119 -44.57 0.80 -36.18
C GLY A 119 -43.79 1.58 -37.24
N ASN A 120 -43.26 0.80 -38.20
CA ASN A 120 -42.66 1.14 -39.51
C ASN A 120 -41.24 1.74 -39.56
N GLU A 121 -40.45 1.09 -40.41
CA GLU A 121 -39.00 1.22 -40.58
C GLU A 121 -38.66 2.00 -41.87
N VAL A 122 -37.54 2.73 -41.85
CA VAL A 122 -36.71 3.02 -43.04
C VAL A 122 -35.24 3.16 -42.58
N PRO A 123 -34.22 2.99 -43.44
CA PRO A 123 -33.40 1.78 -43.36
C PRO A 123 -31.98 2.04 -42.84
N THR A 124 -31.46 1.11 -42.03
CA THR A 124 -30.07 1.14 -41.56
C THR A 124 -29.13 0.31 -42.43
N TRP A 125 -27.95 0.86 -42.72
CA TRP A 125 -26.87 0.16 -43.42
C TRP A 125 -26.37 -1.03 -42.60
N GLY A 126 -26.05 -2.14 -43.29
CA GLY A 126 -25.99 -3.48 -42.69
C GLY A 126 -24.90 -3.71 -41.64
N LEU A 127 -25.31 -3.78 -40.37
CA LEU A 127 -24.55 -4.39 -39.27
C LEU A 127 -25.05 -5.82 -39.01
N ALA A 128 -24.77 -6.73 -39.93
CA ALA A 128 -25.10 -8.15 -39.81
C ALA A 128 -24.00 -8.98 -39.11
N SER A 129 -23.42 -8.46 -38.03
CA SER A 129 -22.50 -9.19 -37.13
C SER A 129 -22.08 -8.35 -35.91
N TYR A 130 -23.04 -8.03 -35.03
CA TYR A 130 -22.91 -7.87 -33.56
C TYR A 130 -24.15 -7.12 -33.01
N ARG A 131 -24.96 -7.78 -32.18
CA ARG A 131 -25.83 -7.12 -31.20
C ARG A 131 -25.66 -7.80 -29.83
N ILE A 132 -25.02 -7.06 -28.92
CA ILE A 132 -25.49 -6.73 -27.56
C ILE A 132 -26.42 -7.78 -26.90
N GLY A 133 -25.96 -8.40 -25.79
CA GLY A 133 -26.76 -9.27 -24.90
C GLY A 133 -27.46 -8.50 -23.77
N PRO A 134 -27.68 -9.08 -22.56
CA PRO A 134 -27.71 -10.50 -22.15
C PRO A 134 -29.16 -10.98 -21.83
N PRO A 135 -29.35 -12.27 -21.53
CA PRO A 135 -29.82 -12.61 -20.17
C PRO A 135 -29.19 -13.89 -19.61
N ALA A 136 -29.62 -14.30 -18.41
CA ALA A 136 -29.14 -15.45 -17.65
C ALA A 136 -28.99 -16.76 -18.46
N ARG A 137 -27.85 -17.44 -18.27
CA ARG A 137 -27.67 -18.92 -18.22
C ARG A 137 -26.20 -19.28 -17.97
N LEU A 138 -25.86 -19.59 -16.71
CA LEU A 138 -24.70 -20.42 -16.39
C LEU A 138 -25.18 -21.60 -15.55
N GLY A 139 -25.44 -22.70 -16.25
CA GLY A 139 -25.98 -23.96 -15.75
C GLY A 139 -27.18 -24.44 -16.58
N PRO A 140 -27.32 -25.76 -16.84
CA PRO A 140 -26.30 -26.78 -17.08
C PRO A 140 -26.24 -27.15 -18.59
N ASN A 141 -25.41 -28.11 -18.98
CA ASN A 141 -25.34 -28.67 -20.34
C ASN A 141 -24.99 -27.69 -21.49
N ILE A 142 -23.97 -26.85 -21.29
CA ILE A 142 -23.07 -26.50 -22.41
C ILE A 142 -21.71 -27.10 -22.03
N PRO A 143 -21.05 -27.89 -22.91
CA PRO A 143 -19.66 -28.25 -22.72
C PRO A 143 -18.81 -26.99 -22.50
N ILE A 144 -17.56 -27.15 -22.05
CA ILE A 144 -16.54 -26.09 -22.24
C ILE A 144 -16.68 -25.66 -23.71
N PRO A 145 -16.92 -24.36 -24.02
CA PRO A 145 -17.11 -23.90 -25.38
C PRO A 145 -16.04 -24.51 -26.30
N GLN A 146 -16.42 -25.05 -27.46
CA GLN A 146 -15.50 -25.89 -28.25
C GLN A 146 -14.22 -25.13 -28.67
N ASP A 147 -14.31 -23.81 -28.79
CA ASP A 147 -13.21 -22.85 -28.96
C ASP A 147 -12.26 -22.76 -27.75
N LEU A 148 -12.73 -23.02 -26.53
CA LEU A 148 -11.94 -23.13 -25.30
C LEU A 148 -11.39 -24.54 -25.06
N GLN A 149 -12.02 -25.59 -25.60
CA GLN A 149 -11.45 -26.95 -25.60
C GLN A 149 -10.28 -27.10 -26.58
N ALA A 150 -10.36 -26.41 -27.72
CA ALA A 150 -9.30 -26.32 -28.73
C ALA A 150 -8.33 -25.14 -28.51
N ALA A 151 -8.36 -24.50 -27.33
CA ALA A 151 -7.51 -23.36 -27.07
C ALA A 151 -6.01 -23.74 -27.10
N PRO A 152 -5.13 -22.87 -27.64
CA PRO A 152 -3.70 -23.14 -27.66
C PRO A 152 -3.15 -23.25 -26.23
N TYR A 153 -2.18 -24.12 -26.05
CA TYR A 153 -1.40 -24.21 -24.82
C TYR A 153 -0.02 -23.57 -25.03
N PRO A 154 0.39 -22.58 -24.21
CA PRO A 154 -0.33 -21.98 -23.09
C PRO A 154 -1.51 -21.11 -23.54
N TYR A 155 -2.58 -21.08 -22.73
CA TYR A 155 -3.75 -20.25 -23.02
C TYR A 155 -3.43 -18.75 -22.89
N ILE A 156 -3.91 -17.94 -23.84
CA ILE A 156 -3.71 -16.49 -23.85
C ILE A 156 -5.06 -15.80 -23.66
N LEU A 157 -5.24 -15.17 -22.50
CA LEU A 157 -6.47 -14.44 -22.17
C LEU A 157 -6.56 -13.13 -22.95
N ARG A 158 -7.63 -12.97 -23.73
CA ARG A 158 -7.90 -11.72 -24.45
C ARG A 158 -8.55 -10.66 -23.53
N PRO A 159 -8.28 -9.35 -23.72
CA PRO A 159 -8.86 -8.29 -22.88
C PRO A 159 -10.39 -8.28 -22.84
N GLU A 160 -11.05 -8.59 -23.96
CA GLU A 160 -12.51 -8.63 -24.06
C GLU A 160 -13.10 -9.78 -23.23
N ARG A 161 -12.40 -10.93 -23.21
CA ARG A 161 -12.77 -12.08 -22.37
C ARG A 161 -12.57 -11.76 -20.89
N LEU A 162 -11.47 -11.09 -20.52
CA LEU A 162 -11.25 -10.61 -19.15
C LEU A 162 -12.35 -9.63 -18.72
N ALA A 163 -12.77 -8.70 -19.58
CA ALA A 163 -13.89 -7.81 -19.29
C ALA A 163 -15.21 -8.59 -19.10
N ALA A 164 -15.51 -9.54 -19.98
CA ALA A 164 -16.72 -10.35 -19.92
C ALA A 164 -16.80 -11.22 -18.65
N ILE A 165 -15.71 -11.86 -18.22
CA ILE A 165 -15.73 -12.66 -16.96
C ILE A 165 -15.82 -11.77 -15.72
N ARG A 166 -15.21 -10.57 -15.74
CA ARG A 166 -15.25 -9.60 -14.63
C ARG A 166 -16.60 -8.90 -14.47
N ALA A 167 -17.40 -8.78 -15.53
CA ALA A 167 -18.75 -8.21 -15.48
C ALA A 167 -19.75 -9.03 -14.63
N ASN A 168 -19.42 -10.27 -14.26
CA ASN A 168 -20.25 -11.10 -13.40
C ASN A 168 -19.96 -10.81 -11.91
N THR A 169 -21.01 -10.56 -11.11
CA THR A 169 -20.88 -10.42 -9.65
C THR A 169 -20.38 -11.70 -9.01
N PHE A 170 -20.93 -12.86 -9.38
CA PHE A 170 -20.52 -14.16 -8.83
C PHE A 170 -19.38 -14.79 -9.64
N TYR A 171 -18.48 -15.46 -8.94
CA TYR A 171 -17.53 -16.42 -9.50
C TYR A 171 -18.26 -17.73 -9.85
N PRO A 172 -17.81 -18.47 -10.88
CA PRO A 172 -18.48 -19.68 -11.30
C PRO A 172 -18.40 -20.78 -10.22
N PHE A 173 -19.48 -21.55 -10.14
CA PHE A 173 -19.61 -22.75 -9.32
C PHE A 173 -20.55 -23.71 -10.05
N TYR A 174 -20.39 -25.02 -9.86
CA TYR A 174 -21.05 -26.04 -10.65
C TYR A 174 -21.71 -27.09 -9.76
N ASP A 175 -22.87 -27.60 -10.18
CA ASP A 175 -23.62 -28.70 -9.56
C ASP A 175 -23.49 -30.02 -10.34
N GLN A 176 -22.65 -30.01 -11.37
CA GLN A 176 -22.41 -31.12 -12.29
C GLN A 176 -20.92 -31.17 -12.66
N GLY A 177 -20.42 -32.37 -12.94
CA GLY A 177 -19.02 -32.62 -13.33
C GLY A 177 -18.12 -33.04 -12.16
N GLY A 178 -16.80 -33.08 -12.40
CA GLY A 178 -15.84 -33.70 -11.48
C GLY A 178 -15.99 -35.23 -11.40
N ASP A 179 -15.10 -35.89 -10.66
CA ASP A 179 -15.01 -37.36 -10.59
C ASP A 179 -16.28 -38.02 -10.01
N SER A 180 -17.00 -37.28 -9.15
CA SER A 180 -18.24 -37.70 -8.50
C SER A 180 -19.52 -37.24 -9.24
N GLY A 181 -19.38 -36.50 -10.34
CA GLY A 181 -20.49 -36.00 -11.15
C GLY A 181 -21.33 -34.86 -10.55
N ILE A 182 -21.12 -34.48 -9.29
CA ILE A 182 -21.89 -33.47 -8.53
C ILE A 182 -21.23 -32.06 -8.49
N GLY A 183 -20.15 -31.86 -9.24
CA GLY A 183 -19.44 -30.59 -9.32
C GLY A 183 -18.85 -30.15 -7.98
N ASP A 184 -19.07 -28.88 -7.62
CA ASP A 184 -18.61 -28.25 -6.40
C ASP A 184 -19.60 -28.43 -5.22
N TYR A 185 -20.71 -29.17 -5.40
CA TYR A 185 -21.78 -29.33 -4.38
C TYR A 185 -21.34 -30.18 -3.17
N GLN A 186 -21.60 -29.69 -1.96
CA GLN A 186 -21.18 -30.33 -0.71
C GLN A 186 -22.32 -31.13 -0.08
N ARG A 187 -22.49 -32.39 -0.53
CA ARG A 187 -23.55 -33.31 -0.05
C ARG A 187 -23.50 -33.57 1.47
N ASP A 188 -22.32 -33.55 2.07
CA ASP A 188 -22.11 -33.84 3.49
C ASP A 188 -22.57 -32.69 4.42
N ILE A 189 -22.93 -31.54 3.86
CA ILE A 189 -23.52 -30.41 4.61
C ILE A 189 -25.04 -30.55 4.59
N HIS A 190 -25.62 -31.01 5.70
CA HIS A 190 -27.06 -31.19 5.88
C HIS A 190 -27.50 -30.92 7.34
N ALA A 191 -28.79 -30.98 7.65
CA ALA A 191 -29.34 -30.49 8.91
C ALA A 191 -28.73 -31.11 10.21
N SER A 192 -28.21 -32.34 10.16
CA SER A 192 -27.54 -32.99 11.29
C SER A 192 -26.00 -32.94 11.23
N SER A 193 -25.44 -32.45 10.12
CA SER A 193 -24.01 -32.19 9.93
C SER A 193 -23.89 -30.83 9.23
N PRO A 194 -24.14 -29.71 9.95
CA PRO A 194 -24.22 -28.38 9.35
C PRO A 194 -22.86 -27.82 8.94
N GLN A 195 -21.76 -28.48 9.31
CA GLN A 195 -20.39 -28.05 9.04
C GLN A 195 -19.60 -29.13 8.30
N LEU A 196 -18.61 -28.73 7.50
CA LEU A 196 -17.68 -29.62 6.81
C LEU A 196 -16.24 -29.08 6.88
N HIS A 197 -15.33 -29.91 7.39
CA HIS A 197 -13.90 -29.59 7.45
C HIS A 197 -13.26 -29.64 6.04
N LYS A 198 -12.41 -28.66 5.74
CA LYS A 198 -11.57 -28.61 4.54
C LYS A 198 -10.13 -28.25 4.92
N ASN A 199 -9.18 -29.06 4.48
CA ASN A 199 -7.76 -28.74 4.58
C ASN A 199 -7.39 -27.70 3.50
N LEU A 200 -6.83 -26.57 3.93
CA LEU A 200 -6.23 -25.57 3.05
C LEU A 200 -4.74 -25.95 2.91
N ASN A 201 -4.37 -26.58 1.80
CA ASN A 201 -2.98 -26.98 1.53
C ASN A 201 -2.06 -25.77 1.20
N PHE A 202 -2.29 -24.63 1.83
CA PHE A 202 -1.61 -23.35 1.74
C PHE A 202 -1.83 -22.55 3.03
N GLN A 203 -1.06 -21.49 3.26
CA GLN A 203 -1.27 -20.61 4.41
C GLN A 203 -2.21 -19.46 4.04
N LEU A 204 -3.36 -19.34 4.73
CA LEU A 204 -4.26 -18.20 4.65
C LEU A 204 -3.95 -17.21 5.79
N PRO A 205 -3.43 -16.00 5.51
CA PRO A 205 -3.26 -14.96 6.51
C PRO A 205 -4.61 -14.38 6.95
N PHE A 206 -4.86 -14.33 8.25
CA PHE A 206 -6.08 -13.78 8.85
C PHE A 206 -5.81 -13.22 10.25
N PHE A 207 -6.03 -11.91 10.46
CA PHE A 207 -5.75 -11.18 11.72
C PHE A 207 -4.34 -11.37 12.33
N GLY A 208 -3.32 -11.58 11.50
CA GLY A 208 -1.92 -11.82 11.87
C GLY A 208 -1.58 -13.31 12.09
N PHE A 209 -2.60 -14.17 12.14
CA PHE A 209 -2.45 -15.62 12.20
C PHE A 209 -2.41 -16.23 10.80
N ARG A 210 -1.98 -17.49 10.70
CA ARG A 210 -1.95 -18.25 9.44
C ARG A 210 -2.66 -19.58 9.61
N TYR A 211 -3.68 -19.81 8.79
CA TYR A 211 -4.50 -21.02 8.84
C TYR A 211 -4.26 -21.92 7.64
N ASN A 212 -4.17 -23.24 7.89
CA ASN A 212 -4.03 -24.31 6.89
C ASN A 212 -5.24 -25.25 6.87
N TYR A 213 -6.34 -24.86 7.50
CA TYR A 213 -7.62 -25.56 7.41
C TYR A 213 -8.75 -24.55 7.60
N THR A 214 -9.97 -25.00 7.32
CA THR A 214 -11.19 -24.26 7.63
C THR A 214 -12.37 -25.22 7.81
N ARG A 215 -13.45 -24.77 8.42
CA ARG A 215 -14.74 -25.48 8.48
C ARG A 215 -15.78 -24.60 7.83
N ILE A 216 -16.47 -25.15 6.84
CA ILE A 216 -17.52 -24.45 6.11
C ILE A 216 -18.84 -24.79 6.74
N SER A 217 -19.58 -23.78 7.18
CA SER A 217 -20.87 -23.93 7.85
C SER A 217 -22.02 -23.63 6.89
N MET A 218 -23.14 -24.34 7.03
CA MET A 218 -24.40 -24.01 6.36
C MET A 218 -24.93 -22.63 6.78
N HIS A 219 -24.57 -22.16 7.96
CA HIS A 219 -25.09 -20.97 8.62
C HIS A 219 -24.46 -19.64 8.13
N GLY A 220 -23.83 -19.65 6.94
CA GLY A 220 -23.34 -18.45 6.27
C GLY A 220 -21.99 -17.94 6.76
N ASP A 221 -21.15 -18.86 7.23
CA ASP A 221 -19.87 -18.58 7.88
C ASP A 221 -18.79 -19.63 7.56
N VAL A 222 -17.55 -19.24 7.82
CA VAL A 222 -16.33 -20.02 7.57
C VAL A 222 -15.45 -19.92 8.81
N GLU A 223 -15.31 -21.02 9.55
CA GLU A 223 -14.63 -21.08 10.84
C GLU A 223 -13.17 -21.57 10.71
N PHE A 224 -12.34 -21.13 11.64
CA PHE A 224 -10.93 -21.53 11.80
C PHE A 224 -10.60 -22.05 13.21
N SER A 225 -11.47 -21.84 14.21
CA SER A 225 -11.35 -22.46 15.53
C SER A 225 -12.73 -22.73 16.13
N ASP A 226 -12.79 -23.53 17.20
CA ASP A 226 -14.05 -23.99 17.79
C ASP A 226 -14.90 -22.84 18.37
N PRO A 227 -16.21 -22.77 18.06
CA PRO A 227 -17.13 -21.84 18.71
C PRO A 227 -17.48 -22.28 20.16
N PRO A 228 -18.09 -21.38 20.97
CA PRO A 228 -18.75 -21.77 22.21
C PRO A 228 -19.98 -22.64 21.92
N GLU A 229 -20.39 -23.46 22.89
CA GLU A 229 -21.58 -24.34 22.77
C GLU A 229 -22.86 -23.57 22.43
N HIS A 230 -23.01 -22.37 23.01
CA HIS A 230 -24.17 -21.50 22.85
C HIS A 230 -23.75 -20.06 22.64
N PHE A 231 -24.33 -19.43 21.62
CA PHE A 231 -24.25 -18.00 21.40
C PHE A 231 -25.46 -17.28 22.01
N THR A 232 -25.24 -16.06 22.47
CA THR A 232 -26.31 -15.13 22.87
C THR A 232 -26.45 -14.06 21.79
N TYR A 233 -27.68 -13.78 21.35
CA TYR A 233 -27.96 -12.72 20.38
C TYR A 233 -28.34 -11.40 21.10
N PRO A 234 -27.84 -10.23 20.67
CA PRO A 234 -26.89 -10.03 19.58
C PRO A 234 -25.48 -10.54 19.90
N LEU A 235 -24.82 -11.06 18.87
CA LEU A 235 -23.45 -11.54 18.94
C LEU A 235 -22.52 -10.38 19.24
N ASN A 236 -21.63 -10.58 20.21
CA ASN A 236 -20.60 -9.61 20.58
C ASN A 236 -19.25 -10.30 20.61
N PHE A 237 -18.27 -9.73 19.91
CA PHE A 237 -16.93 -10.29 19.74
C PHE A 237 -15.86 -9.23 20.02
N PRO A 238 -14.73 -9.59 20.66
CA PRO A 238 -14.39 -10.91 21.18
C PRO A 238 -15.32 -11.37 22.32
N VAL A 239 -15.45 -12.69 22.52
CA VAL A 239 -16.29 -13.24 23.59
C VAL A 239 -15.78 -12.77 24.96
N ALA A 240 -16.60 -12.00 25.68
CA ALA A 240 -16.22 -11.36 26.95
C ALA A 240 -15.86 -12.34 28.09
N ASP A 241 -16.38 -13.58 28.03
CA ASP A 241 -16.10 -14.64 28.99
C ASP A 241 -14.81 -15.42 28.68
N TRP A 242 -14.05 -15.06 27.64
CA TRP A 242 -12.77 -15.71 27.32
C TRP A 242 -11.76 -15.53 28.47
N PRO A 243 -11.00 -16.57 28.87
CA PRO A 243 -10.85 -17.89 28.23
C PRO A 243 -11.82 -18.98 28.75
N ASN A 244 -12.79 -18.67 29.61
CA ASN A 244 -13.73 -19.69 30.14
C ASN A 244 -14.70 -20.21 29.08
N LYS A 245 -15.00 -19.39 28.07
CA LYS A 245 -15.68 -19.79 26.83
C LYS A 245 -14.74 -19.56 25.65
N ASN A 246 -14.82 -20.45 24.65
CA ASN A 246 -14.07 -20.31 23.41
C ASN A 246 -14.50 -19.04 22.67
N ASP A 247 -13.53 -18.33 22.11
CA ASP A 247 -13.74 -17.19 21.21
C ASP A 247 -13.29 -17.61 19.79
N PRO A 248 -14.21 -17.87 18.85
CA PRO A 248 -13.89 -18.49 17.57
C PRO A 248 -13.27 -17.51 16.59
N ALA A 249 -12.22 -17.93 15.90
CA ALA A 249 -11.76 -17.26 14.68
C ALA A 249 -12.67 -17.66 13.51
N PHE A 250 -13.36 -16.71 12.89
CA PHE A 250 -14.26 -16.99 11.77
C PHE A 250 -14.53 -15.77 10.87
N ILE A 251 -15.06 -16.05 9.66
CA ILE A 251 -15.52 -15.08 8.68
C ILE A 251 -17.03 -15.29 8.48
N GLY A 252 -17.84 -14.34 8.92
CA GLY A 252 -19.29 -14.33 8.69
C GLY A 252 -19.64 -13.48 7.48
N ILE A 253 -20.04 -14.12 6.37
CA ILE A 253 -20.64 -13.42 5.23
C ILE A 253 -22.13 -13.13 5.49
N PHE A 254 -22.84 -14.06 6.13
CA PHE A 254 -24.23 -13.88 6.56
C PHE A 254 -24.49 -14.84 7.72
N TYR A 255 -23.85 -14.60 8.87
CA TYR A 255 -23.88 -15.57 9.96
C TYR A 255 -25.24 -15.56 10.69
N SER A 256 -26.01 -16.62 10.47
CA SER A 256 -27.37 -16.82 10.99
C SER A 256 -27.76 -18.29 10.81
N LYS A 257 -28.56 -18.89 11.70
CA LYS A 257 -28.90 -20.33 11.57
C LYS A 257 -29.75 -20.59 10.33
N CYS A 258 -29.09 -20.96 9.23
CA CYS A 258 -29.69 -21.37 7.97
C CYS A 258 -30.17 -22.83 7.97
N ARG A 259 -31.02 -23.15 6.99
CA ARG A 259 -31.32 -24.50 6.49
C ARG A 259 -31.33 -24.50 4.96
N ILE A 260 -31.19 -25.66 4.32
CA ILE A 260 -31.33 -25.77 2.86
C ILE A 260 -32.78 -25.42 2.48
N GLY A 261 -32.95 -24.47 1.56
CA GLY A 261 -34.26 -24.07 1.04
C GLY A 261 -34.72 -24.93 -0.13
N SER A 262 -35.79 -24.49 -0.77
CA SER A 262 -36.36 -25.09 -1.97
C SER A 262 -36.26 -24.14 -3.16
N ILE A 263 -36.24 -24.72 -4.36
CA ILE A 263 -36.21 -23.99 -5.62
C ILE A 263 -37.60 -24.02 -6.27
N ARG A 264 -37.97 -22.96 -7.00
CA ARG A 264 -39.17 -22.92 -7.83
C ARG A 264 -38.83 -23.23 -9.29
N PRO A 265 -39.71 -23.87 -10.07
CA PRO A 265 -39.53 -24.03 -11.51
C PRO A 265 -39.40 -22.70 -12.30
N THR A 266 -39.78 -21.58 -11.68
CA THR A 266 -39.68 -20.22 -12.23
C THR A 266 -38.33 -19.55 -12.00
N ASP A 267 -37.47 -20.09 -11.12
CA ASP A 267 -36.21 -19.45 -10.75
C ASP A 267 -35.20 -19.54 -11.91
N GLU A 268 -34.47 -18.46 -12.22
CA GLU A 268 -33.53 -18.44 -13.36
C GLU A 268 -32.40 -19.47 -13.25
N ASP A 269 -32.01 -19.78 -12.02
CA ASP A 269 -30.86 -20.62 -11.69
C ASP A 269 -31.38 -21.95 -11.18
N GLN A 270 -31.40 -22.98 -12.02
CA GLN A 270 -31.99 -24.30 -11.70
C GLN A 270 -31.05 -25.29 -10.98
N ARG A 271 -29.86 -24.83 -10.53
CA ARG A 271 -28.91 -25.67 -9.77
C ARG A 271 -29.45 -26.13 -8.41
N ILE A 272 -28.89 -27.19 -7.83
CA ILE A 272 -29.37 -27.74 -6.54
C ILE A 272 -29.20 -26.72 -5.38
N PRO A 273 -30.21 -26.47 -4.53
CA PRO A 273 -30.05 -25.66 -3.30
C PRO A 273 -29.06 -26.28 -2.31
N GLY A 274 -28.26 -25.45 -1.63
CA GLY A 274 -27.28 -25.91 -0.64
C GLY A 274 -25.94 -25.16 -0.71
N VAL A 275 -24.88 -25.79 -0.19
CA VAL A 275 -23.54 -25.19 -0.10
C VAL A 275 -22.62 -25.79 -1.16
N TYR A 276 -21.90 -24.91 -1.85
CA TYR A 276 -20.89 -25.25 -2.85
C TYR A 276 -19.52 -24.81 -2.37
N PHE A 277 -18.50 -25.63 -2.60
CA PHE A 277 -17.12 -25.32 -2.27
C PHE A 277 -16.18 -25.72 -3.42
N ARG A 278 -15.39 -24.74 -3.87
CA ARG A 278 -14.36 -24.92 -4.88
C ARG A 278 -13.06 -24.31 -4.40
N MET A 279 -11.94 -25.00 -4.61
CA MET A 279 -10.60 -24.51 -4.29
C MET A 279 -9.71 -24.58 -5.53
N GLU A 280 -9.05 -23.47 -5.86
CA GLU A 280 -8.03 -23.42 -6.90
C GLU A 280 -6.69 -23.08 -6.25
N ARG A 281 -5.65 -23.84 -6.60
CA ARG A 281 -4.29 -23.72 -6.07
C ARG A 281 -3.29 -23.45 -7.19
N ASP A 282 -2.13 -22.93 -6.80
CA ASP A 282 -0.96 -22.74 -7.66
C ASP A 282 -1.28 -21.94 -8.94
N LEU A 283 -2.23 -21.01 -8.85
CA LEU A 283 -2.75 -20.21 -9.96
C LEU A 283 -1.64 -19.51 -10.75
N GLN A 284 -0.58 -19.06 -10.06
CA GLN A 284 0.59 -18.43 -10.69
C GLN A 284 1.28 -19.34 -11.71
N ALA A 285 1.39 -20.64 -11.44
CA ALA A 285 2.07 -21.60 -12.31
C ALA A 285 1.17 -22.16 -13.43
N ARG A 286 -0.16 -22.04 -13.28
CA ARG A 286 -1.13 -22.63 -14.21
C ARG A 286 -1.17 -21.93 -15.58
N GLN A 287 -1.30 -22.75 -16.62
CA GLN A 287 -1.30 -22.37 -18.03
C GLN A 287 -2.57 -22.78 -18.80
N ASP A 288 -3.49 -23.49 -18.13
CA ASP A 288 -4.80 -23.84 -18.66
C ASP A 288 -5.78 -22.66 -18.63
N TRP A 289 -6.81 -22.72 -19.48
CA TRP A 289 -7.79 -21.63 -19.65
C TRP A 289 -8.47 -21.24 -18.34
N TYR A 290 -8.87 -22.20 -17.51
CA TYR A 290 -9.61 -21.93 -16.27
C TYR A 290 -8.71 -21.29 -15.22
N GLY A 291 -7.49 -21.82 -15.04
CA GLY A 291 -6.50 -21.27 -14.12
C GLY A 291 -6.12 -19.83 -14.47
N ILE A 292 -5.91 -19.54 -15.77
CA ILE A 292 -5.59 -18.20 -16.24
C ILE A 292 -6.79 -17.25 -16.11
N GLU A 293 -8.00 -17.66 -16.50
CA GLU A 293 -9.21 -16.83 -16.33
C GLU A 293 -9.46 -16.48 -14.86
N MET A 294 -9.36 -17.44 -13.95
CA MET A 294 -9.49 -17.19 -12.52
C MET A 294 -8.38 -16.29 -11.98
N ARG A 295 -7.11 -16.58 -12.31
CA ARG A 295 -5.94 -15.79 -11.89
C ARG A 295 -6.10 -14.33 -12.27
N GLU A 296 -6.31 -14.03 -13.55
CA GLU A 296 -6.37 -12.65 -14.01
C GLU A 296 -7.66 -11.95 -13.54
N ARG A 297 -8.81 -12.64 -13.52
CA ARG A 297 -10.06 -12.07 -12.97
C ARG A 297 -9.85 -11.62 -11.53
N VAL A 298 -9.36 -12.51 -10.66
CA VAL A 298 -9.22 -12.23 -9.21
C VAL A 298 -8.10 -11.24 -8.90
N LYS A 299 -6.98 -11.30 -9.64
CA LYS A 299 -5.88 -10.32 -9.59
C LYS A 299 -6.37 -8.90 -9.86
N TRP A 300 -7.09 -8.69 -10.97
CA TRP A 300 -7.61 -7.37 -11.32
C TRP A 300 -8.78 -6.94 -10.42
N ASP A 301 -9.61 -7.89 -9.97
CA ASP A 301 -10.69 -7.59 -9.04
C ASP A 301 -10.21 -7.15 -7.64
N ILE A 302 -9.07 -7.65 -7.16
CA ILE A 302 -8.45 -7.19 -5.91
C ILE A 302 -7.65 -5.90 -6.11
N ARG A 303 -6.81 -5.80 -7.15
CA ARG A 303 -5.99 -4.59 -7.45
C ARG A 303 -6.86 -3.32 -7.60
N LEU A 304 -7.99 -3.44 -8.30
CA LEU A 304 -8.94 -2.35 -8.51
C LEU A 304 -9.94 -2.22 -7.35
N GLY A 305 -10.14 -3.28 -6.56
CA GLY A 305 -11.04 -3.31 -5.40
C GLY A 305 -10.48 -2.68 -4.13
N VAL A 306 -9.23 -2.99 -3.74
CA VAL A 306 -8.66 -2.58 -2.44
C VAL A 306 -7.44 -1.67 -2.59
N VAL A 307 -7.36 -0.60 -1.79
CA VAL A 307 -6.18 0.28 -1.71
C VAL A 307 -4.96 -0.49 -1.19
N GLY A 308 -3.78 -0.16 -1.71
CA GLY A 308 -2.53 -0.83 -1.36
C GLY A 308 -2.33 -2.21 -2.02
N ALA A 309 -3.33 -2.76 -2.71
CA ALA A 309 -3.24 -4.09 -3.32
C ALA A 309 -2.63 -4.11 -4.74
N GLN A 310 -1.90 -3.07 -5.16
CA GLN A 310 -1.49 -2.87 -6.56
C GLN A 310 -0.58 -3.98 -7.11
N ASP A 311 0.31 -4.51 -6.28
CA ASP A 311 1.26 -5.56 -6.66
C ASP A 311 0.75 -6.98 -6.39
N PHE A 312 -0.44 -7.12 -5.78
CA PHE A 312 -1.03 -8.41 -5.43
C PHE A 312 -1.06 -9.40 -6.61
N SER A 313 -0.63 -10.63 -6.38
CA SER A 313 -0.56 -11.68 -7.40
C SER A 313 -1.08 -13.01 -6.83
N PRO A 314 -2.33 -13.41 -7.10
CA PRO A 314 -2.99 -14.51 -6.41
C PRO A 314 -2.31 -15.85 -6.67
N LYS A 315 -2.00 -16.59 -5.59
CA LYS A 315 -1.55 -17.99 -5.64
C LYS A 315 -2.71 -18.96 -5.52
N HIS A 316 -3.56 -18.74 -4.52
CA HIS A 316 -4.63 -19.66 -4.13
C HIS A 316 -5.94 -18.89 -3.95
N MET A 317 -7.07 -19.58 -4.20
CA MET A 317 -8.39 -19.05 -3.91
C MET A 317 -9.37 -20.17 -3.53
N ALA A 318 -10.39 -19.81 -2.74
CA ALA A 318 -11.52 -20.66 -2.44
C ALA A 318 -12.83 -19.89 -2.70
N ILE A 319 -13.76 -20.52 -3.40
CA ILE A 319 -15.10 -20.01 -3.69
C ILE A 319 -16.08 -20.84 -2.87
N ILE A 320 -16.84 -20.19 -2.00
CA ILE A 320 -17.90 -20.81 -1.20
C ILE A 320 -19.21 -20.14 -1.55
N THR A 321 -20.22 -20.89 -1.99
CA THR A 321 -21.53 -20.34 -2.38
C THR A 321 -22.63 -21.01 -1.57
N TRP A 322 -23.44 -20.21 -0.88
CA TRP A 322 -24.68 -20.63 -0.26
C TRP A 322 -25.81 -20.29 -1.24
N LYS A 323 -26.38 -21.31 -1.88
CA LYS A 323 -27.43 -21.15 -2.87
C LYS A 323 -28.78 -21.52 -2.28
N ASN A 324 -29.76 -20.62 -2.41
CA ASN A 324 -31.14 -20.80 -1.96
C ASN A 324 -31.23 -21.34 -0.52
N VAL A 325 -30.52 -20.72 0.42
CA VAL A 325 -30.61 -21.07 1.85
C VAL A 325 -31.76 -20.33 2.52
N SER A 326 -32.57 -21.05 3.27
CA SER A 326 -33.69 -20.54 4.10
C SER A 326 -33.24 -20.43 5.56
N PHE A 327 -34.09 -19.92 6.45
CA PHE A 327 -33.81 -19.78 7.89
C PHE A 327 -34.31 -20.97 8.71
N ALA A 328 -33.59 -21.29 9.79
CA ALA A 328 -34.00 -22.29 10.76
C ALA A 328 -35.19 -21.80 11.61
N GLY A 329 -36.11 -22.72 11.92
CA GLY A 329 -37.34 -22.47 12.69
C GLY A 329 -38.57 -22.02 11.87
N GLY A 330 -38.41 -21.76 10.56
CA GLY A 330 -39.52 -21.37 9.70
C GLY A 330 -40.47 -22.50 9.31
N ILE A 331 -41.73 -22.15 8.99
CA ILE A 331 -42.74 -23.08 8.44
C ILE A 331 -42.40 -23.53 7.01
N ASP A 332 -43.04 -24.57 6.47
CA ASP A 332 -42.70 -25.15 5.15
C ASP A 332 -42.67 -24.13 4.01
N ASN A 333 -43.62 -23.20 3.95
CA ASN A 333 -43.67 -22.17 2.92
C ASN A 333 -42.42 -21.25 2.92
N SER A 334 -41.75 -21.09 4.06
CA SER A 334 -40.51 -20.30 4.15
C SER A 334 -39.30 -20.99 3.50
N LEU A 335 -39.39 -22.29 3.15
CA LEU A 335 -38.35 -22.95 2.33
C LEU A 335 -38.18 -22.27 0.96
N TYR A 336 -39.22 -21.62 0.44
CA TYR A 336 -39.18 -20.84 -0.80
C TYR A 336 -38.83 -19.36 -0.61
N ARG A 337 -38.51 -18.95 0.63
CA ARG A 337 -37.97 -17.62 0.95
C ARG A 337 -36.50 -17.79 1.27
N THR A 338 -35.63 -17.45 0.31
CA THR A 338 -34.23 -17.88 0.33
C THR A 338 -33.26 -16.75 0.06
N ASN A 339 -32.04 -16.93 0.57
CA ASN A 339 -30.90 -16.05 0.35
C ASN A 339 -29.89 -16.77 -0.55
N THR A 340 -29.20 -16.03 -1.42
CA THR A 340 -28.10 -16.54 -2.24
C THR A 340 -26.93 -15.56 -2.20
N PHE A 341 -25.81 -16.05 -1.66
CA PHE A 341 -24.58 -15.29 -1.44
C PHE A 341 -23.34 -16.16 -1.59
N GLN A 342 -22.19 -15.53 -1.86
CA GLN A 342 -20.94 -16.19 -2.17
C GLN A 342 -19.76 -15.46 -1.52
N MET A 343 -18.90 -16.23 -0.86
CA MET A 343 -17.60 -15.79 -0.37
C MET A 343 -16.51 -16.24 -1.36
N VAL A 344 -15.57 -15.36 -1.67
CA VAL A 344 -14.36 -15.70 -2.43
C VAL A 344 -13.14 -15.28 -1.62
N LEU A 345 -12.45 -16.26 -1.03
CA LEU A 345 -11.18 -16.09 -0.32
C LEU A 345 -10.03 -16.18 -1.32
N VAL A 346 -9.03 -15.31 -1.17
CA VAL A 346 -7.88 -15.20 -2.10
C VAL A 346 -6.62 -14.86 -1.31
N THR A 347 -5.50 -15.49 -1.64
CA THR A 347 -4.21 -15.18 -1.00
C THR A 347 -3.00 -15.44 -1.91
N ASP A 348 -1.92 -14.73 -1.62
CA ASP A 348 -0.56 -15.01 -2.10
C ASP A 348 0.35 -15.54 -0.97
N GLU A 349 -0.25 -15.96 0.15
CA GLU A 349 0.35 -16.43 1.42
C GLU A 349 1.04 -15.32 2.25
N VAL A 350 1.02 -14.08 1.77
CA VAL A 350 1.48 -12.88 2.51
C VAL A 350 0.28 -12.00 2.86
N PHE A 351 -0.55 -11.68 1.85
CA PHE A 351 -1.78 -10.93 2.00
C PHE A 351 -3.00 -11.83 1.83
N GLY A 352 -4.05 -11.54 2.60
CA GLY A 352 -5.33 -12.25 2.58
C GLY A 352 -6.43 -11.30 2.14
N TYR A 353 -7.29 -11.75 1.25
CA TYR A 353 -8.45 -10.98 0.79
C TYR A 353 -9.71 -11.85 0.80
N VAL A 354 -10.86 -11.20 1.03
CA VAL A 354 -12.17 -11.81 0.80
C VAL A 354 -13.07 -10.89 -0.01
N MET A 355 -13.90 -11.49 -0.87
CA MET A 355 -15.04 -10.83 -1.49
C MET A 355 -16.31 -11.50 -1.01
N PHE A 356 -17.25 -10.70 -0.49
CA PHE A 356 -18.63 -11.10 -0.26
C PHE A 356 -19.47 -10.62 -1.44
N ASN A 357 -20.10 -11.54 -2.16
CA ASN A 357 -20.98 -11.29 -3.28
C ASN A 357 -22.41 -11.72 -2.90
N TYR A 358 -23.34 -10.78 -2.80
CA TYR A 358 -24.76 -11.03 -2.52
C TYR A 358 -25.57 -10.91 -3.81
N ARG A 359 -26.42 -11.90 -4.11
CA ARG A 359 -27.35 -11.86 -5.26
C ARG A 359 -28.79 -11.62 -4.81
N ASP A 360 -29.19 -12.28 -3.72
CA ASP A 360 -30.55 -12.16 -3.18
C ASP A 360 -30.53 -12.35 -1.66
N ILE A 361 -31.26 -11.50 -0.94
CA ILE A 361 -31.41 -11.49 0.53
C ILE A 361 -32.89 -11.19 0.83
N GLN A 362 -33.69 -12.24 0.91
CA GLN A 362 -35.13 -12.17 1.16
C GLN A 362 -35.48 -12.24 2.66
N TRP A 363 -34.62 -12.82 3.49
CA TRP A 363 -34.80 -12.96 4.94
C TRP A 363 -33.56 -12.46 5.70
N THR A 364 -33.71 -12.08 6.97
CA THR A 364 -32.63 -11.44 7.76
C THR A 364 -32.29 -12.17 9.05
N THR A 365 -33.26 -12.86 9.64
CA THR A 365 -33.20 -13.38 11.00
C THR A 365 -33.79 -14.79 11.05
N HIS A 366 -33.20 -15.66 11.88
CA HIS A 366 -33.74 -17.00 12.16
C HIS A 366 -34.52 -16.99 13.48
N THR A 367 -35.35 -18.01 13.72
CA THR A 367 -36.35 -17.95 14.80
C THR A 367 -35.74 -17.88 16.21
N GLU A 368 -34.62 -18.54 16.46
CA GLU A 368 -33.92 -18.52 17.76
C GLU A 368 -33.35 -17.13 18.11
N ALA A 369 -32.94 -16.33 17.13
CA ALA A 369 -32.59 -14.92 17.30
C ALA A 369 -33.81 -13.98 17.35
N GLY A 370 -35.02 -14.51 17.52
CA GLY A 370 -36.27 -13.75 17.63
C GLY A 370 -36.93 -13.38 16.28
N GLY A 371 -36.54 -14.05 15.19
CA GLY A 371 -37.17 -13.88 13.88
C GLY A 371 -38.53 -14.56 13.76
N ASP A 372 -39.43 -13.99 12.97
CA ASP A 372 -40.75 -14.58 12.73
C ASP A 372 -40.65 -15.88 11.90
N THR A 373 -41.60 -16.81 12.12
CA THR A 373 -41.56 -18.14 11.49
C THR A 373 -42.00 -18.17 10.02
N THR A 374 -42.50 -17.05 9.47
CA THR A 374 -43.03 -16.95 8.11
C THR A 374 -42.08 -16.20 7.18
N GLY A 375 -41.55 -15.06 7.62
CA GLY A 375 -40.69 -14.18 6.83
C GLY A 375 -39.20 -14.23 7.15
N GLY A 376 -38.81 -14.68 8.35
CA GLY A 376 -37.43 -14.58 8.83
C GLY A 376 -37.03 -13.13 9.07
N GLU A 377 -37.94 -12.34 9.64
CA GLU A 377 -37.80 -10.91 9.93
C GLU A 377 -38.02 -10.59 11.41
N GLY A 378 -37.58 -9.43 11.89
CA GLY A 378 -37.58 -9.09 13.31
C GLY A 378 -36.35 -9.63 14.05
N GLY A 379 -36.37 -9.67 15.39
CA GLY A 379 -35.28 -10.20 16.21
C GLY A 379 -33.93 -9.50 15.99
N THR A 380 -32.83 -10.26 16.10
CA THR A 380 -31.48 -9.84 15.73
C THR A 380 -31.09 -10.38 14.35
N PRO A 381 -30.91 -9.53 13.33
CA PRO A 381 -30.44 -9.94 12.00
C PRO A 381 -29.06 -10.60 11.98
N ALA A 382 -28.74 -11.26 10.87
CA ALA A 382 -27.46 -11.93 10.64
C ALA A 382 -26.24 -11.03 10.93
N PHE A 383 -25.20 -11.63 11.50
CA PHE A 383 -23.91 -10.98 11.70
C PHE A 383 -23.09 -11.02 10.41
N VAL A 384 -22.43 -9.91 10.08
CA VAL A 384 -21.56 -9.78 8.90
C VAL A 384 -20.25 -9.16 9.34
N GLY A 385 -19.14 -9.87 9.18
CA GLY A 385 -17.86 -9.44 9.70
C GLY A 385 -16.90 -10.58 10.00
N PHE A 386 -15.97 -10.32 10.90
CA PHE A 386 -14.80 -11.14 11.16
C PHE A 386 -14.51 -11.18 12.66
N ASN A 387 -14.12 -12.34 13.18
CA ASN A 387 -13.52 -12.44 14.50
C ASN A 387 -12.16 -13.13 14.40
N ALA A 388 -11.16 -12.60 15.10
CA ALA A 388 -9.80 -13.15 15.15
C ALA A 388 -9.68 -14.34 16.12
N GLY A 389 -10.65 -14.49 17.01
CA GLY A 389 -10.63 -15.50 18.07
C GLY A 389 -9.67 -15.17 19.22
N ASN A 390 -9.62 -16.08 20.19
CA ASN A 390 -8.73 -16.02 21.36
C ASN A 390 -8.80 -14.71 22.18
N GLY A 391 -9.95 -14.03 22.21
CA GLY A 391 -10.14 -12.80 22.98
C GLY A 391 -9.48 -11.58 22.36
N THR A 392 -9.01 -11.65 21.11
CA THR A 392 -8.06 -10.67 20.55
C THR A 392 -8.73 -9.46 19.86
N ARG A 393 -9.25 -9.65 18.64
CA ARG A 393 -9.78 -8.57 17.78
C ARG A 393 -11.00 -9.02 17.01
N SER A 394 -11.93 -8.10 16.77
CA SER A 394 -13.10 -8.33 15.92
C SER A 394 -13.30 -7.16 14.95
N TYR A 395 -14.03 -7.40 13.88
CA TYR A 395 -14.51 -6.39 12.96
C TYR A 395 -15.96 -6.68 12.59
N GLU A 396 -16.87 -5.82 13.03
CA GLU A 396 -18.27 -5.88 12.66
C GLU A 396 -18.55 -4.93 11.49
N TYR A 397 -19.15 -5.44 10.39
CA TYR A 397 -19.35 -4.65 9.17
C TYR A 397 -20.56 -3.71 9.28
N LYS A 398 -20.36 -2.60 10.00
CA LYS A 398 -21.37 -1.56 10.22
C LYS A 398 -21.58 -0.68 8.98
N PRO A 399 -22.82 -0.21 8.71
CA PRO A 399 -24.02 -0.36 9.54
C PRO A 399 -24.84 -1.64 9.28
N PHE A 400 -24.35 -2.57 8.44
CA PHE A 400 -25.15 -3.70 7.92
C PHE A 400 -25.31 -4.86 8.91
N SER A 401 -24.23 -5.27 9.56
CA SER A 401 -24.23 -6.39 10.52
C SER A 401 -25.23 -6.18 11.64
N GLN A 402 -26.03 -7.21 11.94
CA GLN A 402 -27.00 -7.23 13.04
C GLN A 402 -28.05 -6.08 12.99
N THR A 403 -28.26 -5.48 11.82
CA THR A 403 -29.35 -4.52 11.59
C THR A 403 -30.21 -4.94 10.39
N THR A 404 -31.38 -4.33 10.26
CA THR A 404 -32.28 -4.57 9.11
C THR A 404 -31.65 -4.14 7.78
N ALA A 405 -30.62 -3.27 7.80
CA ALA A 405 -29.87 -2.86 6.62
C ALA A 405 -29.03 -4.00 6.00
N VAL A 406 -28.94 -5.19 6.62
CA VAL A 406 -28.30 -6.37 6.00
C VAL A 406 -28.91 -6.74 4.63
N ARG A 407 -30.18 -6.35 4.35
CA ARG A 407 -30.81 -6.49 3.02
C ARG A 407 -30.15 -5.62 1.95
N ASP A 408 -29.68 -4.45 2.33
CA ASP A 408 -29.05 -3.49 1.41
C ASP A 408 -27.71 -4.00 0.88
N LEU A 409 -27.12 -5.05 1.46
CA LEU A 409 -25.89 -5.65 0.95
C LEU A 409 -25.99 -6.09 -0.53
N VAL A 410 -27.19 -6.35 -1.05
CA VAL A 410 -27.42 -6.63 -2.48
C VAL A 410 -27.31 -5.37 -3.36
N SER A 411 -27.68 -4.19 -2.84
CA SER A 411 -27.70 -2.92 -3.59
C SER A 411 -26.49 -2.01 -3.31
N ARG A 412 -25.65 -2.36 -2.34
CA ARG A 412 -24.49 -1.58 -1.86
C ARG A 412 -23.15 -2.21 -2.28
N GLY A 413 -22.07 -1.75 -1.65
CA GLY A 413 -20.71 -2.29 -1.78
C GLY A 413 -19.90 -1.65 -2.92
N TRP A 414 -20.47 -1.56 -4.12
CA TRP A 414 -19.85 -0.98 -5.32
C TRP A 414 -18.42 -1.48 -5.62
N GLY A 415 -18.05 -2.67 -5.11
CA GLY A 415 -16.76 -3.29 -5.37
C GLY A 415 -16.58 -3.52 -6.86
N ASN A 416 -15.54 -2.95 -7.46
CA ASN A 416 -15.33 -2.94 -8.91
C ASN A 416 -16.53 -2.38 -9.71
N ASN A 417 -17.21 -1.37 -9.16
CA ASN A 417 -18.41 -0.73 -9.71
C ASN A 417 -19.63 -1.67 -9.83
N MET A 418 -19.67 -2.78 -9.07
CA MET A 418 -20.82 -3.69 -9.00
C MET A 418 -21.52 -3.60 -7.64
N THR A 419 -22.85 -3.49 -7.66
CA THR A 419 -23.67 -3.69 -6.46
C THR A 419 -23.64 -5.15 -6.02
N GLY A 420 -23.82 -5.41 -4.74
CA GLY A 420 -23.75 -6.77 -4.19
C GLY A 420 -22.34 -7.23 -3.86
N ARG A 421 -21.29 -6.54 -4.35
CA ARG A 421 -19.89 -6.91 -4.10
C ARG A 421 -19.26 -6.04 -3.01
N HIS A 422 -18.83 -6.70 -1.94
CA HIS A 422 -18.10 -6.12 -0.82
C HIS A 422 -16.71 -6.76 -0.71
N ILE A 423 -15.64 -5.97 -0.75
CA ILE A 423 -14.25 -6.47 -0.79
C ILE A 423 -13.51 -6.04 0.47
N PHE A 424 -12.74 -6.95 1.07
CA PHE A 424 -11.94 -6.69 2.27
C PHE A 424 -10.55 -7.30 2.14
N ARG A 425 -9.53 -6.59 2.63
CA ARG A 425 -8.24 -7.16 3.02
C ARG A 425 -8.34 -7.65 4.47
N ILE A 426 -7.75 -8.80 4.78
CA ILE A 426 -7.99 -9.54 6.03
C ILE A 426 -6.73 -10.06 6.74
N ASP A 427 -5.53 -9.87 6.16
CA ASP A 427 -4.27 -10.42 6.69
C ASP A 427 -3.92 -9.91 8.09
N GLU A 428 -3.76 -8.61 8.32
CA GLU A 428 -3.42 -8.06 9.66
C GLU A 428 -4.56 -7.25 10.27
N ASN A 429 -5.07 -6.25 9.55
CA ASN A 429 -6.22 -5.43 9.88
C ASN A 429 -7.30 -5.63 8.81
N ILE A 430 -8.58 -5.55 9.21
CA ILE A 430 -9.68 -5.63 8.25
C ILE A 430 -9.86 -4.27 7.58
N LEU A 431 -9.47 -4.17 6.30
CA LEU A 431 -9.60 -2.95 5.50
C LEU A 431 -10.64 -3.16 4.39
N PRO A 432 -11.82 -2.50 4.44
CA PRO A 432 -12.78 -2.57 3.35
C PRO A 432 -12.28 -1.78 2.13
N GLY A 433 -12.22 -2.45 0.98
CA GLY A 433 -12.05 -1.81 -0.34
C GLY A 433 -13.36 -1.30 -0.95
N SER A 434 -14.50 -1.69 -0.37
CA SER A 434 -15.81 -1.19 -0.77
C SER A 434 -16.14 0.15 -0.12
N CYS A 435 -16.75 1.03 -0.92
CA CYS A 435 -17.13 2.36 -0.52
C CYS A 435 -18.60 2.42 -0.05
N ASN A 436 -18.97 3.46 0.68
CA ASN A 436 -20.35 3.70 1.12
C ASN A 436 -20.73 5.18 0.93
N ARG A 437 -21.92 5.44 0.35
CA ARG A 437 -22.42 6.79 0.05
C ARG A 437 -23.35 7.35 1.13
N ASP A 438 -24.05 6.48 1.86
CA ASP A 438 -25.30 6.86 2.54
C ASP A 438 -25.18 6.92 4.07
N ILE A 439 -23.97 6.76 4.64
CA ILE A 439 -23.77 6.97 6.07
C ILE A 439 -23.62 8.47 6.35
N ALA A 440 -24.67 9.09 6.88
CA ALA A 440 -24.56 10.41 7.48
C ALA A 440 -24.01 10.30 8.92
N GLY A 441 -22.82 10.85 9.18
CA GLY A 441 -22.19 10.80 10.50
C GLY A 441 -20.99 11.73 10.63
N ALA A 442 -20.70 12.18 11.85
CA ALA A 442 -19.65 13.17 12.13
C ALA A 442 -18.22 12.61 12.25
N ASN A 443 -18.06 11.28 12.23
CA ASN A 443 -16.79 10.55 12.31
C ASN A 443 -16.92 9.20 11.58
N LEU A 444 -16.80 9.20 10.26
CA LEU A 444 -16.81 7.99 9.42
C LEU A 444 -15.38 7.48 9.25
N ASN A 445 -15.14 6.18 9.37
CA ASN A 445 -13.80 5.62 9.21
C ASN A 445 -13.33 5.72 7.76
N LEU A 446 -12.15 6.30 7.55
CA LEU A 446 -11.48 6.38 6.25
C LEU A 446 -10.52 5.19 6.09
N VAL A 447 -10.45 4.62 4.89
CA VAL A 447 -9.46 3.59 4.52
C VAL A 447 -8.49 4.19 3.52
N PHE A 448 -7.20 3.96 3.70
CA PHE A 448 -6.17 4.49 2.82
C PHE A 448 -4.92 3.60 2.80
N ALA A 449 -4.10 3.76 1.76
CA ALA A 449 -2.79 3.16 1.67
C ALA A 449 -1.80 4.10 0.95
N PRO A 450 -0.55 4.23 1.43
CA PRO A 450 0.01 3.59 2.62
C PRO A 450 -0.60 4.16 3.93
N GLU A 451 -0.47 3.41 5.03
CA GLU A 451 -0.91 3.84 6.38
C GLU A 451 0.11 4.76 7.07
N SER A 452 1.35 4.76 6.59
CA SER A 452 2.42 5.66 7.02
C SER A 452 3.09 6.40 5.86
N ALA A 453 3.76 7.51 6.16
CA ALA A 453 4.62 8.23 5.21
C ALA A 453 5.69 9.08 5.90
N ASN A 454 6.71 9.47 5.13
CA ASN A 454 7.76 10.38 5.57
C ASN A 454 7.23 11.80 5.79
N MET A 455 7.58 12.43 6.92
CA MET A 455 7.18 13.80 7.27
C MET A 455 7.62 14.89 6.28
N LEU A 456 8.62 14.60 5.42
CA LEU A 456 8.99 15.46 4.28
C LEU A 456 7.89 15.59 3.22
N GLY A 457 6.84 14.76 3.27
CA GLY A 457 5.75 14.73 2.31
C GLY A 457 6.14 14.10 0.97
N GLY A 458 5.25 14.23 -0.01
CA GLY A 458 5.44 13.68 -1.36
C GLY A 458 4.94 12.25 -1.56
N THR A 459 4.46 11.59 -0.51
CA THR A 459 3.82 10.27 -0.61
C THR A 459 2.39 10.40 -1.13
N ALA A 460 2.07 9.69 -2.20
CA ALA A 460 0.72 9.61 -2.75
C ALA A 460 -0.14 8.63 -1.93
N VAL A 461 -1.09 9.17 -1.16
CA VAL A 461 -2.02 8.39 -0.34
C VAL A 461 -3.27 8.09 -1.17
N ASN A 462 -3.51 6.82 -1.44
CA ASN A 462 -4.71 6.33 -2.11
C ASN A 462 -5.81 6.10 -1.08
N ILE A 463 -6.99 6.65 -1.32
CA ILE A 463 -8.07 6.74 -0.33
C ILE A 463 -9.34 6.06 -0.87
N THR A 464 -10.01 5.30 0.00
CA THR A 464 -11.30 4.65 -0.20
C THR A 464 -12.22 4.94 1.00
N GLY A 465 -13.49 5.21 0.75
CA GLY A 465 -14.48 5.40 1.82
C GLY A 465 -15.80 5.94 1.28
N PRO A 466 -15.92 7.25 1.02
CA PRO A 466 -17.00 7.78 0.22
C PRO A 466 -16.81 7.33 -1.23
N CYS A 467 -17.85 6.85 -1.89
CA CYS A 467 -17.76 6.40 -3.29
C CYS A 467 -17.53 7.59 -4.23
N PHE A 468 -16.26 7.93 -4.47
CA PHE A 468 -15.84 9.06 -5.27
C PHE A 468 -16.33 8.93 -6.72
N LEU A 469 -16.80 10.03 -7.31
CA LEU A 469 -17.12 10.14 -8.72
C LEU A 469 -16.11 11.06 -9.43
N PRO A 470 -15.89 10.86 -10.74
CA PRO A 470 -15.09 11.77 -11.55
C PRO A 470 -15.59 13.22 -11.43
N GLY A 471 -14.69 14.15 -11.17
CA GLY A 471 -14.99 15.59 -11.07
C GLY A 471 -15.39 16.11 -9.68
N MET A 472 -15.57 15.24 -8.68
CA MET A 472 -15.76 15.67 -7.28
C MET A 472 -14.48 16.35 -6.75
N LYS A 473 -14.64 17.46 -6.02
CA LYS A 473 -13.53 18.20 -5.41
C LYS A 473 -13.19 17.59 -4.05
N ILE A 474 -12.04 16.95 -3.96
CA ILE A 474 -11.57 16.32 -2.72
C ILE A 474 -10.59 17.25 -2.04
N LYS A 475 -10.75 17.45 -0.73
CA LYS A 475 -9.78 18.17 0.09
C LYS A 475 -9.37 17.30 1.26
N CYS A 476 -8.11 16.88 1.25
CA CYS A 476 -7.50 16.13 2.33
C CYS A 476 -6.84 17.08 3.32
N ARG A 477 -6.84 16.73 4.60
CA ARG A 477 -6.11 17.44 5.63
C ARG A 477 -5.32 16.45 6.49
N PHE A 478 -4.02 16.69 6.56
CA PHE A 478 -3.07 15.97 7.39
C PHE A 478 -2.77 16.84 8.62
N ASP A 479 -3.44 16.54 9.73
CA ASP A 479 -3.49 17.38 10.94
C ASP A 479 -3.95 18.83 10.69
N THR A 480 -3.02 19.77 10.54
CA THR A 480 -3.29 21.17 10.18
C THR A 480 -3.24 21.43 8.67
N GLU A 481 -2.49 20.63 7.92
CA GLU A 481 -2.11 20.95 6.54
C GLU A 481 -3.12 20.41 5.53
N GLY A 482 -3.80 21.32 4.82
CA GLY A 482 -4.81 21.01 3.82
C GLY A 482 -4.25 20.97 2.41
N VAL A 483 -4.48 19.88 1.69
CA VAL A 483 -4.14 19.70 0.26
C VAL A 483 -5.36 19.33 -0.56
N ASP A 484 -5.41 19.79 -1.79
CA ASP A 484 -6.42 19.36 -2.75
C ASP A 484 -6.05 17.99 -3.33
N GLY A 485 -7.04 17.10 -3.41
CA GLY A 485 -6.93 15.75 -3.96
C GLY A 485 -7.71 15.61 -5.26
N TYR A 486 -7.40 14.56 -6.02
CA TYR A 486 -8.08 14.25 -7.28
C TYR A 486 -8.62 12.82 -7.28
N VAL A 487 -9.64 12.57 -8.12
CA VAL A 487 -10.21 11.24 -8.34
C VAL A 487 -9.68 10.72 -9.67
N ASP A 488 -8.90 9.64 -9.64
CA ASP A 488 -8.41 9.00 -10.87
C ASP A 488 -9.50 8.13 -11.49
N ALA A 489 -10.35 8.78 -12.27
CA ALA A 489 -11.44 8.16 -13.03
C ALA A 489 -10.95 7.11 -14.04
N THR A 490 -9.68 7.16 -14.46
CA THR A 490 -9.15 6.32 -15.55
C THR A 490 -8.61 4.99 -15.05
N LEU A 491 -8.00 4.97 -13.85
CA LEU A 491 -7.53 3.73 -13.22
C LEU A 491 -8.45 3.21 -12.11
N TYR A 492 -9.11 4.08 -11.32
CA TYR A 492 -9.84 3.67 -10.10
C TYR A 492 -11.13 4.48 -9.86
N PRO A 493 -12.29 4.09 -10.42
CA PRO A 493 -13.54 4.87 -10.39
C PRO A 493 -14.24 4.99 -9.02
N ASN A 494 -13.55 4.70 -7.91
CA ASN A 494 -14.00 4.88 -6.53
C ASN A 494 -12.81 5.22 -5.58
N ARG A 495 -11.71 5.79 -6.07
CA ARG A 495 -10.55 6.19 -5.23
C ARG A 495 -10.17 7.65 -5.44
N ALA A 496 -9.86 8.33 -4.35
CA ALA A 496 -9.18 9.63 -4.37
C ALA A 496 -7.70 9.45 -4.10
N VAL A 497 -6.87 10.33 -4.66
CA VAL A 497 -5.44 10.42 -4.40
C VAL A 497 -5.14 11.78 -3.79
N CYS A 498 -4.44 11.78 -2.66
CA CYS A 498 -3.93 12.97 -2.01
C CYS A 498 -2.44 12.79 -1.75
N VAL A 499 -1.62 13.70 -2.27
CA VAL A 499 -0.18 13.70 -1.96
C VAL A 499 0.03 14.44 -0.65
N MET A 500 0.62 13.76 0.33
CA MET A 500 0.90 14.32 1.64
C MET A 500 1.85 15.54 1.49
N PRO A 501 1.54 16.70 2.12
CA PRO A 501 2.46 17.84 2.14
C PRO A 501 3.62 17.59 3.12
N PHE A 502 4.53 18.54 3.23
CA PHE A 502 5.44 18.62 4.38
C PHE A 502 4.61 18.81 5.66
N VAL A 503 4.77 17.93 6.66
CA VAL A 503 4.03 18.02 7.93
C VAL A 503 5.02 17.97 9.09
N MET A 504 4.98 18.98 9.95
CA MET A 504 5.87 19.11 11.12
C MET A 504 5.32 18.34 12.34
N ALA A 505 4.98 17.06 12.13
CA ALA A 505 4.46 16.17 13.15
C ALA A 505 5.06 14.77 12.99
N GLU A 506 4.99 13.97 14.05
CA GLU A 506 5.46 12.60 14.06
C GLU A 506 4.48 11.69 14.82
N GLY A 507 4.51 10.39 14.51
CA GLY A 507 3.57 9.43 15.06
C GLY A 507 2.17 9.60 14.47
N TYR A 508 1.14 9.20 15.22
CA TYR A 508 -0.23 9.21 14.71
C TYR A 508 -0.86 10.61 14.67
N ILE A 509 -1.13 11.09 13.46
CA ILE A 509 -1.92 12.28 13.18
C ILE A 509 -3.35 11.93 12.70
N LEU A 510 -4.22 12.94 12.63
CA LEU A 510 -5.52 12.82 11.99
C LEU A 510 -5.38 13.07 10.48
N LEU A 511 -5.79 12.10 9.66
CA LEU A 511 -6.10 12.33 8.24
C LEU A 511 -7.62 12.43 8.12
N ASP A 512 -8.13 13.58 7.71
CA ASP A 512 -9.56 13.74 7.39
C ASP A 512 -9.80 14.36 6.01
N ILE A 513 -10.95 14.03 5.41
CA ILE A 513 -11.31 14.48 4.06
C ILE A 513 -12.66 15.19 4.02
N ALA A 514 -12.71 16.25 3.24
CA ALA A 514 -13.89 16.98 2.83
C ALA A 514 -14.15 16.78 1.33
N ILE A 515 -15.42 16.86 0.94
CA ILE A 515 -15.91 16.56 -0.40
C ILE A 515 -16.78 17.72 -0.86
N ASP A 516 -16.53 18.27 -2.04
CA ASP A 516 -17.30 19.34 -2.68
C ASP A 516 -17.55 20.57 -1.78
N GLY A 517 -16.58 20.86 -0.90
CA GLY A 517 -16.66 21.96 0.09
C GLY A 517 -17.48 21.65 1.35
N GLY A 518 -17.93 20.40 1.52
CA GLY A 518 -18.62 19.93 2.72
C GLY A 518 -17.71 19.77 3.95
N ALA A 519 -18.27 19.17 5.01
CA ALA A 519 -17.56 18.95 6.27
C ALA A 519 -16.56 17.78 6.22
N TYR A 520 -15.53 17.83 7.07
CA TYR A 520 -14.57 16.76 7.31
C TYR A 520 -15.19 15.62 8.12
N ASN A 521 -16.11 14.88 7.50
CA ASN A 521 -16.86 13.80 8.13
C ASN A 521 -16.07 12.49 8.18
N TRP A 522 -15.21 12.24 7.20
CA TRP A 522 -14.42 11.00 7.08
C TRP A 522 -13.02 11.19 7.64
N LYS A 523 -12.58 10.28 8.51
CA LYS A 523 -11.39 10.42 9.36
C LYS A 523 -10.67 9.09 9.53
N GLY A 524 -9.35 9.13 9.67
CA GLY A 524 -8.54 8.00 10.10
C GLY A 524 -7.22 8.44 10.76
N LYS A 525 -6.51 7.47 11.32
CA LYS A 525 -5.22 7.69 11.98
C LYS A 525 -4.10 7.39 11.00
N PHE A 526 -3.33 8.40 10.64
CA PHE A 526 -2.22 8.29 9.70
C PHE A 526 -0.90 8.40 10.45
N PHE A 527 0.09 7.54 10.15
CA PHE A 527 1.36 7.53 10.90
C PHE A 527 2.46 8.31 10.15
N VAL A 528 3.01 9.34 10.78
CA VAL A 528 4.09 10.13 10.19
C VAL A 528 5.44 9.68 10.72
N GLU A 529 6.30 9.25 9.80
CA GLU A 529 7.65 8.75 10.04
C GLU A 529 8.68 9.88 9.92
N THR A 530 9.69 9.89 10.80
CA THR A 530 10.81 10.84 10.65
C THR A 530 11.72 10.44 9.48
N PRO A 531 12.50 11.35 8.87
CA PRO A 531 13.23 11.05 7.64
C PRO A 531 14.36 10.02 7.81
N ALA A 532 14.81 9.78 9.04
CA ALA A 532 15.77 8.74 9.38
C ALA A 532 15.12 7.35 9.47
N THR A 533 13.96 7.26 10.14
CA THR A 533 13.22 6.01 10.35
C THR A 533 12.38 5.59 9.15
N ALA A 534 11.96 6.55 8.32
CA ALA A 534 11.10 6.31 7.17
C ALA A 534 11.71 5.34 6.16
N THR A 535 10.84 4.70 5.38
CA THR A 535 11.26 3.80 4.29
C THR A 535 12.19 4.52 3.31
N GLN A 536 13.40 3.98 3.12
CA GLN A 536 14.39 4.55 2.23
C GLN A 536 14.04 4.25 0.76
N TYR A 537 13.85 5.31 -0.05
CA TYR A 537 13.57 5.19 -1.49
C TYR A 537 14.75 5.55 -2.39
N VAL A 538 15.73 6.31 -1.87
CA VAL A 538 16.98 6.66 -2.57
C VAL A 538 18.15 6.05 -1.81
N PHE A 539 18.91 5.21 -2.50
CA PHE A 539 20.06 4.47 -1.98
C PHE A 539 21.36 5.02 -2.56
N PHE A 540 22.46 4.93 -1.81
CA PHE A 540 23.80 5.30 -2.26
C PHE A 540 24.68 4.05 -2.32
N ASP A 541 25.54 3.98 -3.34
CA ASP A 541 26.34 2.76 -3.59
C ASP A 541 27.56 2.64 -2.68
N THR A 542 28.02 3.77 -2.15
CA THR A 542 29.23 3.90 -1.34
C THR A 542 29.08 5.05 -0.35
N GLU A 543 29.93 5.06 0.68
CA GLU A 543 30.03 6.15 1.66
C GLU A 543 30.57 7.47 1.07
N ALA A 544 30.69 7.61 -0.26
CA ALA A 544 31.15 8.82 -0.93
C ALA A 544 30.29 10.05 -0.57
N ILE A 545 28.99 9.86 -0.35
CA ILE A 545 28.05 10.92 0.11
C ILE A 545 28.46 11.55 1.45
N HIS A 546 29.24 10.85 2.29
CA HIS A 546 29.75 11.33 3.58
C HIS A 546 31.13 12.01 3.49
N GLN A 547 31.76 12.06 2.32
CA GLN A 547 33.07 12.68 2.13
C GLN A 547 32.94 14.18 1.76
N PRO A 548 33.91 15.04 2.13
CA PRO A 548 33.83 16.46 1.81
C PRO A 548 34.14 16.80 0.34
N ASN A 549 34.90 15.96 -0.37
CA ASN A 549 35.24 16.16 -1.79
C ASN A 549 35.29 14.82 -2.55
N PRO A 550 34.17 14.08 -2.70
CA PRO A 550 34.14 12.83 -3.43
C PRO A 550 34.24 13.07 -4.95
N ALA A 551 34.86 12.14 -5.68
CA ALA A 551 34.99 12.26 -7.14
C ALA A 551 33.63 12.10 -7.86
N SER A 552 32.79 11.19 -7.37
CA SER A 552 31.41 10.99 -7.83
C SER A 552 30.57 10.30 -6.75
N ILE A 553 29.26 10.53 -6.76
CA ILE A 553 28.31 9.90 -5.84
C ILE A 553 27.22 9.20 -6.67
N SER A 554 27.28 7.86 -6.72
CA SER A 554 26.28 7.03 -7.40
C SER A 554 25.08 6.78 -6.49
N MET A 555 23.88 7.09 -6.99
CA MET A 555 22.61 6.86 -6.30
C MET A 555 21.61 6.09 -7.16
N ARG A 556 20.77 5.28 -6.50
CA ARG A 556 19.75 4.41 -7.11
C ARG A 556 18.39 4.56 -6.44
N TRP A 557 17.32 4.42 -7.20
CA TRP A 557 15.92 4.41 -6.75
C TRP A 557 15.08 3.47 -7.63
N ASP A 558 13.95 2.98 -7.14
CA ASP A 558 12.97 2.30 -8.01
C ASP A 558 12.16 3.34 -8.80
N ASN A 559 12.27 3.30 -10.13
CA ASN A 559 11.56 4.24 -11.00
C ASN A 559 10.03 4.05 -10.99
N ARG A 560 9.55 2.86 -10.62
CA ARG A 560 8.12 2.51 -10.54
C ARG A 560 7.38 3.20 -9.40
N ASN A 561 8.10 3.53 -8.32
CA ASN A 561 7.54 4.28 -7.19
C ASN A 561 7.11 5.71 -7.57
N LEU A 562 7.65 6.24 -8.68
CA LEU A 562 7.23 7.53 -9.25
C LEU A 562 6.15 7.33 -10.30
N THR A 563 6.37 6.45 -11.29
CA THR A 563 5.40 6.18 -12.36
C THR A 563 5.67 4.86 -13.08
N LEU A 564 4.61 4.28 -13.64
CA LEU A 564 4.71 3.12 -14.54
C LEU A 564 5.11 3.51 -15.98
N ASN A 565 5.14 4.81 -16.32
CA ASN A 565 5.56 5.27 -17.65
C ASN A 565 7.10 5.22 -17.79
N THR A 566 7.59 4.34 -18.66
CA THR A 566 9.02 4.19 -18.96
C THR A 566 9.64 5.42 -19.65
N ASN A 567 8.82 6.23 -20.31
CA ASN A 567 9.25 7.45 -21.01
C ASN A 567 9.03 8.69 -20.13
N SER A 568 9.39 8.58 -18.85
CA SER A 568 9.27 9.67 -17.86
C SER A 568 10.62 10.32 -17.57
N TYR A 569 10.58 11.61 -17.23
CA TYR A 569 11.73 12.40 -16.84
C TYR A 569 11.58 12.91 -15.41
N VAL A 570 12.70 13.05 -14.69
CA VAL A 570 12.76 13.52 -13.31
C VAL A 570 13.66 14.74 -13.19
N ASN A 571 13.39 15.52 -12.15
CA ASN A 571 14.24 16.63 -11.69
C ASN A 571 14.82 16.24 -10.32
N ILE A 572 16.12 16.43 -10.16
CA ILE A 572 16.91 16.08 -8.97
C ILE A 572 17.34 17.40 -8.31
N SER A 573 16.82 17.66 -7.11
CA SER A 573 17.10 18.89 -6.36
C SER A 573 17.67 18.59 -4.98
N LEU A 574 18.56 19.47 -4.52
CA LEU A 574 19.17 19.44 -3.20
C LEU A 574 18.36 20.35 -2.27
N TRP A 575 17.99 19.83 -1.11
CA TRP A 575 17.25 20.55 -0.07
C TRP A 575 18.04 20.51 1.22
N GLY A 576 17.95 21.57 2.02
CA GLY A 576 18.57 21.67 3.33
C GLY A 576 17.53 21.97 4.40
N TYR A 577 17.90 21.68 5.64
CA TYR A 577 17.05 21.88 6.81
C TYR A 577 17.73 22.81 7.82
N ARG A 578 16.96 23.68 8.47
CA ARG A 578 17.43 24.52 9.58
C ARG A 578 16.35 24.88 10.58
N GLU A 579 16.78 25.13 11.81
CA GLU A 579 15.96 25.51 12.96
C GLU A 579 16.42 26.90 13.49
N THR A 580 16.43 27.91 12.63
CA THR A 580 16.85 29.29 12.98
C THR A 580 15.78 30.08 13.74
N THR A 581 14.54 29.60 13.75
CA THR A 581 13.40 30.20 14.46
C THR A 581 12.55 29.09 15.07
N ILE A 582 11.51 29.47 15.83
CA ILE A 582 10.47 28.57 16.34
C ILE A 582 9.69 27.78 15.24
N ARG A 583 9.96 28.06 13.96
CA ARG A 583 9.47 27.28 12.82
C ARG A 583 10.68 26.71 12.07
N PRO A 584 10.81 25.38 11.94
CA PRO A 584 11.85 24.80 11.12
C PRO A 584 11.58 25.07 9.63
N GLU A 585 12.65 25.20 8.86
CA GLU A 585 12.59 25.49 7.43
C GLU A 585 13.23 24.33 6.63
N LEU A 586 12.45 23.75 5.71
CA LEU A 586 12.93 22.84 4.67
C LEU A 586 13.01 23.63 3.34
N VAL A 587 14.23 23.93 2.88
CA VAL A 587 14.47 24.89 1.80
C VAL A 587 15.23 24.22 0.65
N MET A 588 14.85 24.51 -0.60
CA MET A 588 15.63 24.09 -1.76
C MET A 588 16.95 24.88 -1.79
N ILE A 589 18.08 24.17 -1.76
CA ILE A 589 19.42 24.76 -1.90
C ILE A 589 19.69 25.01 -3.38
N ASP A 590 19.48 23.99 -4.23
CA ASP A 590 19.90 24.00 -5.63
C ASP A 590 19.20 22.91 -6.47
N THR A 591 19.18 23.07 -7.79
CA THR A 591 18.81 21.99 -8.73
C THR A 591 20.08 21.30 -9.21
N LEU A 592 20.30 20.05 -8.80
CA LEU A 592 21.50 19.29 -9.13
C LEU A 592 21.51 18.89 -10.61
N GLU A 593 20.36 18.40 -11.11
CA GLU A 593 20.17 18.06 -12.52
C GLU A 593 18.68 18.08 -12.89
N GLY A 594 18.37 18.63 -14.06
CA GLY A 594 17.01 18.68 -14.60
C GLY A 594 16.84 17.78 -15.82
N ASN A 595 15.62 17.31 -16.08
CA ASN A 595 15.26 16.54 -17.27
C ASN A 595 16.06 15.24 -17.46
N VAL A 596 16.31 14.52 -16.35
CA VAL A 596 16.99 13.22 -16.35
C VAL A 596 15.98 12.13 -16.69
N ALA A 597 16.31 11.21 -17.60
CA ALA A 597 15.45 10.06 -17.88
C ALA A 597 15.30 9.17 -16.64
N ASN A 598 14.08 8.72 -16.32
CA ASN A 598 13.75 7.97 -15.10
C ASN A 598 14.22 6.50 -15.17
N THR A 599 15.53 6.29 -15.22
CA THR A 599 16.19 4.97 -15.34
C THR A 599 16.41 4.27 -14.01
N GLY A 600 16.11 4.91 -12.88
CA GLY A 600 16.33 4.38 -11.53
C GLY A 600 17.76 4.56 -11.00
N GLN A 601 18.62 5.29 -11.72
CA GLN A 601 20.00 5.57 -11.29
C GLN A 601 20.51 6.91 -11.81
N TYR A 602 21.38 7.57 -11.03
CA TYR A 602 22.09 8.78 -11.45
C TYR A 602 23.42 8.88 -10.71
N ASN A 603 24.45 9.39 -11.37
CA ASN A 603 25.78 9.60 -10.78
C ASN A 603 26.07 11.10 -10.68
N ILE A 604 26.07 11.61 -9.46
CA ILE A 604 26.32 13.02 -9.15
C ILE A 604 27.83 13.26 -9.25
N ILE A 605 28.24 14.33 -9.95
CA ILE A 605 29.65 14.71 -10.11
C ILE A 605 29.88 16.06 -9.39
N PRO A 606 30.38 16.08 -8.13
CA PRO A 606 30.44 17.29 -7.31
C PRO A 606 31.26 18.44 -7.92
N SER A 607 32.27 18.14 -8.75
CA SER A 607 33.07 19.16 -9.42
C SER A 607 32.23 20.11 -10.30
N ASN A 608 31.07 19.66 -10.80
CA ASN A 608 30.17 20.47 -11.62
C ASN A 608 29.51 21.61 -10.81
N TYR A 609 29.44 21.46 -9.48
CA TYR A 609 28.81 22.43 -8.57
C TYR A 609 29.83 23.33 -7.87
N ARG A 610 31.14 23.07 -8.02
CA ARG A 610 32.23 23.76 -7.31
C ARG A 610 32.21 25.29 -7.43
N ASN A 611 31.70 25.81 -8.55
CA ASN A 611 31.63 27.23 -8.84
C ASN A 611 30.25 27.86 -8.53
N ARG A 612 29.29 27.09 -8.01
CA ARG A 612 28.00 27.60 -7.54
C ARG A 612 28.17 28.24 -6.16
N ASN A 613 27.34 29.24 -5.86
CA ASN A 613 27.41 30.01 -4.62
C ASN A 613 26.01 30.23 -4.06
N ASN A 614 25.70 29.55 -2.96
CA ASN A 614 24.39 29.47 -2.33
C ASN A 614 24.50 29.97 -0.88
N TYR A 615 25.13 31.14 -0.70
CA TYR A 615 25.44 31.77 0.59
C TYR A 615 24.24 31.98 1.54
N LEU A 616 22.99 32.00 1.03
CA LEU A 616 21.77 32.13 1.85
C LEU A 616 21.36 30.82 2.54
N THR A 617 21.95 29.70 2.13
CA THR A 617 21.67 28.35 2.64
C THR A 617 22.95 27.62 3.10
N SER A 618 24.11 28.29 3.12
CA SER A 618 25.39 27.73 3.58
C SER A 618 25.47 27.55 5.10
N ASP A 619 24.45 27.97 5.84
CA ASP A 619 24.22 27.64 7.25
C ASP A 619 23.75 26.19 7.46
N MET A 620 23.13 25.58 6.44
CA MET A 620 22.58 24.22 6.51
C MET A 620 23.70 23.18 6.45
N ARG A 621 23.81 22.33 7.48
CA ARG A 621 24.88 21.33 7.62
C ARG A 621 24.49 19.96 7.04
N PHE A 622 23.20 19.65 7.07
CA PHE A 622 22.62 18.43 6.52
C PHE A 622 21.37 18.75 5.69
N GLY A 623 20.95 17.79 4.87
CA GLY A 623 19.84 17.97 3.96
C GLY A 623 19.39 16.66 3.32
N PHE A 624 18.71 16.78 2.18
CA PHE A 624 18.05 15.69 1.46
C PHE A 624 18.17 15.88 -0.04
N ILE A 625 18.27 14.77 -0.78
CA ILE A 625 18.05 14.77 -2.24
C ILE A 625 16.57 14.47 -2.50
N LYS A 626 15.94 15.33 -3.30
CA LYS A 626 14.56 15.22 -3.75
C LYS A 626 14.53 14.82 -5.22
N ILE A 627 13.88 13.70 -5.53
CA ILE A 627 13.60 13.26 -6.90
C ILE A 627 12.11 13.44 -7.16
N GLN A 628 11.77 14.27 -8.13
CA GLN A 628 10.38 14.58 -8.50
C GLN A 628 10.15 14.38 -9.99
N LEU A 629 8.97 13.90 -10.38
CA LEU A 629 8.61 13.79 -11.80
C LEU A 629 8.42 15.16 -12.45
N ILE A 630 8.84 15.25 -13.71
CA ILE A 630 8.51 16.36 -14.60
C ILE A 630 7.21 16.00 -15.31
N THR A 631 6.14 16.72 -14.99
CA THR A 631 4.86 16.65 -15.70
C THR A 631 4.78 17.75 -16.76
N ASP A 632 4.39 17.39 -17.98
CA ASP A 632 4.04 18.36 -19.01
C ASP A 632 2.95 19.30 -18.48
N SER A 633 3.10 20.60 -18.74
CA SER A 633 2.25 21.66 -18.18
C SER A 633 0.78 21.62 -18.63
N SER A 634 0.43 20.75 -19.57
CA SER A 634 -0.95 20.39 -19.92
C SER A 634 -1.63 19.45 -18.92
N SER A 635 -0.84 18.70 -18.14
CA SER A 635 -1.30 17.77 -17.10
C SER A 635 -1.20 18.34 -15.68
N SER A 636 -0.47 19.44 -15.50
CA SER A 636 -0.27 20.07 -14.18
C SER A 636 -1.53 20.71 -13.60
N THR A 637 -2.61 20.87 -14.37
CA THR A 637 -3.89 21.38 -13.86
C THR A 637 -5.09 20.62 -14.41
N THR A 638 -5.77 19.87 -13.55
CA THR A 638 -7.19 19.55 -13.76
C THR A 638 -8.00 20.64 -13.05
N ASN A 639 -8.84 21.38 -13.77
CA ASN A 639 -9.63 22.51 -13.25
C ASN A 639 -8.82 23.62 -12.53
N GLY A 640 -7.58 23.87 -12.96
CA GLY A 640 -6.74 24.95 -12.42
C GLY A 640 -6.02 24.65 -11.10
N ILE A 641 -6.10 23.42 -10.59
CA ILE A 641 -5.44 22.99 -9.34
C ILE A 641 -4.09 22.34 -9.69
N PRO A 642 -2.95 22.77 -9.11
CA PRO A 642 -1.65 22.15 -9.34
C PRO A 642 -1.63 20.70 -8.85
N VAL A 643 -1.46 19.76 -9.77
CA VAL A 643 -1.34 18.33 -9.43
C VAL A 643 0.00 18.10 -8.74
N LEU A 644 -0.02 17.88 -7.43
CA LEU A 644 1.14 17.41 -6.68
C LEU A 644 1.54 16.03 -7.22
N THR A 645 2.77 15.89 -7.71
CA THR A 645 3.35 14.62 -8.14
C THR A 645 3.93 13.86 -6.93
N PRO A 646 3.99 12.52 -6.98
CA PRO A 646 4.76 11.77 -6.00
C PRO A 646 6.24 12.16 -6.05
N VAL A 647 6.89 12.13 -4.90
CA VAL A 647 8.30 12.53 -4.72
C VAL A 647 9.02 11.46 -3.91
N LEU A 648 10.26 11.16 -4.29
CA LEU A 648 11.17 10.35 -3.48
C LEU A 648 12.17 11.25 -2.76
N TRP A 649 12.40 10.98 -1.49
CA TRP A 649 13.41 11.63 -0.67
C TRP A 649 14.52 10.64 -0.32
N SER A 650 15.76 11.14 -0.26
CA SER A 650 16.84 10.41 0.40
C SER A 650 16.65 10.40 1.91
N ARG A 651 17.41 9.54 2.58
CA ARG A 651 17.73 9.73 4.00
C ARG A 651 18.51 11.03 4.21
N PRO A 652 18.61 11.54 5.44
CA PRO A 652 19.46 12.68 5.79
C PRO A 652 20.90 12.47 5.30
N ILE A 653 21.43 13.45 4.58
CA ILE A 653 22.80 13.46 4.05
C ILE A 653 23.57 14.67 4.58
N PRO A 654 24.90 14.58 4.78
CA PRO A 654 25.71 15.76 5.04
C PRO A 654 25.80 16.60 3.77
N LEU A 655 25.90 17.92 3.91
CA LEU A 655 26.04 18.83 2.77
C LEU A 655 27.51 19.17 2.44
N GLY A 656 28.46 18.54 3.12
CA GLY A 656 29.90 18.76 2.93
C GLY A 656 30.37 18.56 1.49
N TRP A 657 29.93 17.50 0.81
CA TRP A 657 30.29 17.23 -0.59
C TRP A 657 29.86 18.33 -1.58
N TYR A 658 28.87 19.16 -1.20
CA TYR A 658 28.37 20.28 -2.00
C TYR A 658 28.94 21.63 -1.54
N PHE A 659 28.91 21.89 -0.23
CA PHE A 659 29.32 23.18 0.34
C PHE A 659 30.82 23.31 0.65
N ALA A 660 31.64 22.24 0.68
CA ALA A 660 33.06 22.34 1.04
C ALA A 660 33.84 23.45 0.29
N PRO A 661 33.64 23.71 -1.03
CA PRO A 661 34.28 24.83 -1.72
C PRO A 661 33.82 26.21 -1.19
N GLN A 662 32.53 26.33 -0.85
CA GLN A 662 31.92 27.57 -0.36
C GLN A 662 32.34 27.84 1.09
N TRP A 663 32.30 26.83 1.96
CA TRP A 663 32.79 26.89 3.34
C TRP A 663 34.30 27.12 3.41
N SER A 664 35.09 26.50 2.53
CA SER A 664 36.53 26.78 2.45
C SER A 664 36.84 28.22 2.02
N SER A 665 35.91 28.88 1.31
CA SER A 665 36.04 30.30 0.96
C SER A 665 35.59 31.23 2.11
N GLN A 666 34.69 30.77 2.97
CA GLN A 666 34.13 31.53 4.10
C GLN A 666 34.97 31.42 5.39
N TYR A 667 35.47 30.23 5.71
CA TYR A 667 36.17 29.91 6.96
C TYR A 667 37.64 29.46 6.74
N GLY A 668 38.12 29.44 5.49
CA GLY A 668 39.46 28.96 5.14
C GLY A 668 39.60 27.44 5.10
N SER A 669 40.83 26.93 4.99
CA SER A 669 41.12 25.49 4.87
C SER A 669 40.63 24.67 6.06
N ASN A 670 40.56 25.28 7.25
CA ASN A 670 40.20 24.61 8.50
C ASN A 670 38.71 24.79 8.84
N TRP A 671 37.86 25.01 7.82
CA TRP A 671 36.41 25.12 7.98
C TRP A 671 35.75 23.98 8.78
N PRO A 672 36.19 22.70 8.76
CA PRO A 672 35.56 21.66 9.57
C PRO A 672 35.74 21.94 11.06
N SER A 673 36.97 22.29 11.48
CA SER A 673 37.28 22.66 12.86
C SER A 673 36.49 23.89 13.30
N ALA A 674 36.45 24.94 12.48
CA ALA A 674 35.67 26.15 12.79
C ALA A 674 34.15 25.86 12.92
N MET A 675 33.61 24.92 12.13
CA MET A 675 32.22 24.49 12.24
C MET A 675 31.97 23.65 13.51
N CYS A 676 32.91 22.78 13.90
CA CYS A 676 32.86 22.00 15.13
C CYS A 676 32.96 22.90 16.38
N ASP A 677 33.87 23.86 16.39
CA ASP A 677 34.02 24.83 17.48
C ASP A 677 32.74 25.69 17.62
N LYS A 678 32.16 26.12 16.50
CA LYS A 678 30.86 26.81 16.50
C LYS A 678 29.75 25.93 17.05
N TRP A 679 29.63 24.68 16.59
CA TRP A 679 28.62 23.74 17.09
C TRP A 679 28.75 23.52 18.61
N LEU A 680 29.97 23.33 19.11
CA LEU A 680 30.24 23.11 20.53
C LEU A 680 30.00 24.37 21.38
N MET A 681 30.07 25.56 20.78
CA MET A 681 29.58 26.80 21.41
C MET A 681 28.05 26.88 21.39
N ASP A 682 27.39 26.57 20.26
CA ASP A 682 25.93 26.58 20.12
C ASP A 682 25.28 25.60 21.13
N ASP A 683 25.82 24.38 21.26
CA ASP A 683 25.36 23.29 22.14
C ASP A 683 25.37 23.68 23.63
N ARG A 684 26.34 24.47 24.08
CA ARG A 684 26.43 24.98 25.47
C ARG A 684 25.29 25.92 25.86
N TYR A 685 24.57 26.49 24.89
CA TYR A 685 23.39 27.31 25.14
C TYR A 685 22.07 26.53 25.07
N LEU A 686 22.11 25.27 24.61
CA LEU A 686 20.96 24.37 24.68
C LEU A 686 20.76 23.88 26.12
N LYS A 687 19.53 23.45 26.43
CA LYS A 687 19.22 22.90 27.76
C LYS A 687 19.94 21.56 27.93
N ASN A 688 20.64 21.39 29.05
CA ASN A 688 21.22 20.09 29.41
C ASN A 688 20.10 19.08 29.70
N PHE A 689 20.07 18.00 28.90
CA PHE A 689 19.09 16.93 28.97
C PHE A 689 19.65 15.62 29.57
N ALA A 690 20.91 15.60 30.00
CA ALA A 690 21.59 14.37 30.45
C ALA A 690 20.97 13.73 31.71
N SER A 691 20.20 14.49 32.50
CA SER A 691 19.44 13.97 33.64
C SER A 691 18.04 13.42 33.28
N GLU A 692 17.59 13.59 32.03
CA GLU A 692 16.26 13.19 31.56
C GLU A 692 16.27 11.91 30.71
N ILE A 693 17.46 11.44 30.34
CA ILE A 693 17.72 10.24 29.56
C ILE A 693 17.99 9.03 30.46
N SER A 694 17.67 7.83 29.97
CA SER A 694 17.94 6.58 30.71
C SER A 694 19.39 6.16 30.54
N GLN A 695 20.11 6.05 31.66
CA GLN A 695 21.51 5.61 31.70
C GLN A 695 21.77 4.37 30.84
N CYS A 696 22.84 4.41 30.06
CA CYS A 696 23.26 3.32 29.20
C CYS A 696 23.62 2.07 30.03
N PRO A 697 23.12 0.87 29.66
CA PRO A 697 23.56 -0.39 30.24
C PRO A 697 25.07 -0.58 30.03
N CYS A 698 25.79 -1.09 31.03
CA CYS A 698 27.24 -1.22 30.99
C CYS A 698 27.71 -2.31 30.01
N THR A 699 26.86 -3.30 29.72
CA THR A 699 27.14 -4.40 28.80
C THR A 699 26.05 -4.57 27.74
N LEU A 700 26.43 -5.08 26.57
CA LEU A 700 25.51 -5.33 25.45
C LEU A 700 24.37 -6.29 25.84
N ASP A 701 24.68 -7.34 26.60
CA ASP A 701 23.67 -8.33 27.02
C ASP A 701 22.55 -7.70 27.86
N GLN A 702 22.88 -6.74 28.73
CA GLN A 702 21.89 -5.98 29.50
C GLN A 702 21.00 -5.14 28.57
N ALA A 703 21.58 -4.50 27.56
CA ALA A 703 20.86 -3.68 26.59
C ALA A 703 19.91 -4.50 25.71
N LEU A 704 20.32 -5.70 25.29
CA LEU A 704 19.49 -6.60 24.47
C LEU A 704 18.34 -7.24 25.25
N VAL A 705 18.48 -7.39 26.58
CA VAL A 705 17.40 -7.84 27.47
C VAL A 705 16.43 -6.71 27.80
N ASP A 706 16.90 -5.47 27.97
CA ASP A 706 16.08 -4.30 28.29
C ASP A 706 15.38 -3.67 27.06
N LYS A 707 14.54 -4.49 26.42
CA LYS A 707 13.69 -4.08 25.29
C LYS A 707 12.57 -3.10 25.67
N GLY A 708 12.42 -2.81 26.96
CA GLY A 708 11.45 -1.83 27.47
C GLY A 708 11.96 -0.41 27.40
N ARG A 709 13.26 -0.19 27.64
CA ARG A 709 13.90 1.13 27.55
C ARG A 709 14.75 1.33 26.30
N PHE A 710 15.27 0.27 25.70
CA PHE A 710 16.20 0.35 24.58
C PHE A 710 15.73 -0.45 23.35
N MET A 711 16.04 0.06 22.17
CA MET A 711 15.86 -0.61 20.88
C MET A 711 17.18 -0.61 20.08
N PRO A 712 17.46 -1.63 19.25
CA PRO A 712 18.62 -1.62 18.36
C PRO A 712 18.66 -0.39 17.45
N ASP A 713 19.85 0.11 17.16
CA ASP A 713 20.04 1.17 16.18
C ASP A 713 20.34 0.61 14.79
N PHE A 714 19.42 0.82 13.84
CA PHE A 714 19.51 0.29 12.48
C PHE A 714 20.77 0.70 11.69
N ASP A 715 21.46 1.78 12.08
CA ASP A 715 22.69 2.24 11.43
C ASP A 715 23.97 1.64 12.07
N CYS A 716 23.85 0.94 13.21
CA CYS A 716 24.89 0.15 13.85
C CYS A 716 24.26 -1.03 14.62
N ASP A 717 23.86 -2.06 13.86
CA ASP A 717 23.21 -3.26 14.38
C ASP A 717 24.05 -4.50 14.02
N ILE A 718 24.16 -5.43 14.94
CA ILE A 718 25.02 -6.62 14.78
C ILE A 718 24.43 -7.58 13.73
N ASP A 719 23.11 -7.67 13.66
CA ASP A 719 22.39 -8.54 12.74
C ASP A 719 22.24 -7.89 11.34
N ARG A 720 21.98 -6.58 11.29
CA ARG A 720 21.63 -5.87 10.04
C ARG A 720 22.73 -4.99 9.44
N ASN A 721 23.57 -4.35 10.24
CA ASN A 721 24.61 -3.42 9.78
C ASN A 721 25.82 -3.32 10.73
N PRO A 722 26.69 -4.35 10.77
CA PRO A 722 27.82 -4.42 11.71
C PRO A 722 29.00 -3.50 11.35
N ARG A 723 28.82 -2.56 10.39
CA ARG A 723 29.87 -1.61 9.98
C ARG A 723 29.96 -0.38 10.86
N CYS A 724 28.85 0.00 11.52
CA CYS A 724 28.81 1.07 12.51
C CYS A 724 29.55 2.36 12.08
N PHE A 725 29.22 2.90 10.91
CA PHE A 725 30.03 3.93 10.21
C PHE A 725 30.42 5.13 11.09
N TYR A 726 29.46 5.64 11.87
CA TYR A 726 29.64 6.76 12.79
C TYR A 726 30.41 6.37 14.06
N ASN A 727 30.26 5.12 14.52
CA ASN A 727 30.74 4.61 15.81
C ASN A 727 31.85 3.57 15.60
N LYS A 728 32.99 4.02 15.06
CA LYS A 728 34.14 3.16 14.73
C LYS A 728 34.63 2.37 15.94
N GLY A 729 34.62 1.05 15.82
CA GLY A 729 35.01 0.12 16.89
C GLY A 729 33.84 -0.51 17.63
N ALA A 730 32.62 0.04 17.48
CA ALA A 730 31.40 -0.60 17.95
C ALA A 730 31.05 -1.82 17.10
N VAL A 731 30.37 -2.79 17.73
CA VAL A 731 29.74 -3.94 17.05
C VAL A 731 28.21 -3.83 17.04
N HIS A 732 27.65 -3.07 17.97
CA HIS A 732 26.21 -2.83 18.12
C HIS A 732 25.99 -1.51 18.86
N CYS A 733 24.96 -0.76 18.50
CA CYS A 733 24.43 0.33 19.32
C CYS A 733 22.94 0.10 19.58
N VAL A 734 22.49 0.45 20.78
CA VAL A 734 21.07 0.64 21.08
C VAL A 734 20.77 2.13 21.24
N LYS A 735 19.49 2.48 21.18
CA LYS A 735 18.98 3.82 21.46
C LYS A 735 17.72 3.76 22.30
N THR A 736 17.44 4.80 23.05
CA THR A 736 16.25 4.88 23.91
C THR A 736 14.97 4.68 23.10
N GLY A 737 14.13 3.72 23.49
CA GLY A 737 12.90 3.32 22.77
C GLY A 737 11.83 4.41 22.69
N SER A 738 11.90 5.40 23.58
CA SER A 738 11.12 6.64 23.55
C SER A 738 12.00 7.80 23.98
N PRO A 739 11.91 8.98 23.33
CA PRO A 739 12.61 10.17 23.79
C PRO A 739 12.05 10.69 25.12
N SER A 740 12.77 11.63 25.74
CA SER A 740 12.31 12.38 26.91
C SER A 740 11.05 13.22 26.59
N LEU A 741 10.44 13.82 27.62
CA LEU A 741 9.33 14.76 27.45
C LEU A 741 9.68 15.98 26.58
N GLU A 742 10.97 16.27 26.43
CA GLU A 742 11.50 17.38 25.63
C GLU A 742 12.19 16.90 24.33
N GLY A 743 11.98 15.64 23.94
CA GLY A 743 12.46 15.09 22.67
C GLY A 743 13.88 14.56 22.66
N SER A 744 14.59 14.57 23.80
CA SER A 744 15.98 14.11 23.91
C SER A 744 16.08 12.58 23.88
N GLU A 745 17.10 12.04 23.23
CA GLU A 745 17.36 10.60 23.15
C GLU A 745 18.84 10.28 23.42
N GLN A 746 19.14 9.03 23.79
CA GLN A 746 20.50 8.56 24.05
C GLN A 746 20.82 7.33 23.19
N GLN A 747 22.00 7.35 22.57
CA GLN A 747 22.59 6.20 21.87
C GLN A 747 23.68 5.59 22.76
N CYS A 748 23.65 4.27 22.92
CA CYS A 748 24.59 3.49 23.73
C CYS A 748 25.27 2.46 22.82
N CYS A 749 26.57 2.60 22.60
CA CYS A 749 27.32 1.75 21.67
C CYS A 749 28.26 0.81 22.41
N TYR A 750 28.44 -0.40 21.90
CA TYR A 750 29.19 -1.47 22.56
C TYR A 750 30.36 -1.94 21.70
N ASP A 751 31.52 -2.11 22.33
CA ASP A 751 32.75 -2.54 21.68
C ASP A 751 32.77 -4.06 21.39
N LYS A 752 33.86 -4.55 20.80
CA LYS A 752 34.07 -5.98 20.52
C LYS A 752 34.13 -6.87 21.76
N ASN A 753 34.29 -6.30 22.95
CA ASN A 753 34.28 -6.99 24.23
C ASN A 753 32.91 -6.89 24.92
N HIS A 754 31.90 -6.36 24.22
CA HIS A 754 30.51 -6.14 24.69
C HIS A 754 30.39 -5.10 25.81
N TYR A 755 31.38 -4.21 25.99
CA TYR A 755 31.32 -3.12 26.96
C TYR A 755 30.91 -1.79 26.32
N LEU A 756 30.23 -0.97 27.10
CA LEU A 756 29.78 0.37 26.71
C LEU A 756 30.97 1.27 26.33
N MET A 757 30.94 1.77 25.11
CA MET A 757 31.82 2.81 24.59
C MET A 757 31.31 4.18 25.02
N LEU A 758 32.15 4.93 25.74
CA LEU A 758 32.03 6.37 26.07
C LEU A 758 30.64 7.00 25.87
N SER A 759 29.85 6.99 26.93
CA SER A 759 28.56 7.67 27.04
C SER A 759 28.67 8.94 27.89
N TYR A 760 27.81 9.94 27.62
CA TYR A 760 27.83 11.24 28.30
C TYR A 760 27.34 11.18 29.77
N ASP A 761 26.77 10.05 30.19
CA ASP A 761 26.24 9.80 31.54
C ASP A 761 27.29 9.34 32.57
N GLN A 762 28.57 9.26 32.20
CA GLN A 762 29.66 9.08 33.16
C GLN A 762 29.93 10.36 33.95
N GLN A 763 29.28 10.47 35.12
CA GLN A 763 29.70 11.32 36.25
C GLN A 763 30.73 10.61 37.13
#